data_AF-A0A2E3PNM8-F1
#
_entry.id   AF-A0A2E3PNM8-F1
#
_cell.length_a   1.000
_cell.length_b   1.000
_cell.length_c   1.000
_cell.angle_alpha   90.00
_cell.angle_beta   90.00
_cell.angle_gamma   90.00
#
_symmetry.space_group_name_H-M   'P 1'
#
loop_
_entity.id
_entity.type
_entity.pdbx_description
1 polymer ?
#
loop_
_entity_poly.entity_id
_entity_poly.type
_entity_poly.pdbx_seq_one_letter_code
_entity_poly.pdbx_strand_id
1 'polypeptide(L)'
;MAAQPGPLKSSCNSGEFSRDLAGKIGMRQYYSAGLKFKNVEPVPQAGFQLMPGTAFVAEARSATVKHFTLPVSSTVSYTLIFSVGWVDIFRQDRVKVASVEIAEITSALLPELGFYGEANTVGIFHQDLETIRLVRDGTDDTVWVKDLWPYDSVPEVDLGGTYTKTNDVWDVGVRWGDAASALVLSFSIDGEETKAIKLVDNLGDELDPDLSTTADFDRLATNVQTELRGLPSMNADVAVTYESDQTTTRYIVLRVTFSASLAGAEYQVDARIVNTSEASALSYHIEIGETEGEPLVSDAKGWFAGMTLAQDRAVYYSPPARQAALAMSQIGEYFRLNIEATGDNAARLEALRTQTSERIHAVYEDKYLLVFTDKAEWFASNRTIEQGKPLNWVRTSTNGIQPHVEPVEMEGRVFYVSGNEAASTDPNQGQVLYSANYDDVSTRYSSKPESLLGSHLVDRINNSKLQKKVRKNNASRWWLPSATGRLTCALVILDQDILALVEWVAADGGKVRGLSVDGQNKVWLTVERGATITHEVMEEQDVNLFQGAVDTTTDLAGEVTGLELWNGREVWAEADGFILGPFTVTAGKIDLGDAYDDVKVGLWQPPVHESMPYYRLLPNDEILLRPGRIHSATINVIDSESIAVGANGGTPKNVPLLKATDPVGAPMPRKTQAVRVVGMPGMTVGPTLTITQTRPGRLRVRDYTPEAKL
;
A
#
# COMPACT_ATOMS: atom_id res chain seq x y z
N MET A 1 -50.73 32.69 3.18
CA MET A 1 -49.37 32.25 2.81
C MET A 1 -49.50 30.81 2.35
N ALA A 2 -49.51 30.53 1.05
CA ALA A 2 -49.59 29.15 0.58
C ALA A 2 -48.21 28.49 0.79
N ALA A 3 -48.16 27.44 1.60
CA ALA A 3 -46.96 26.62 1.74
C ALA A 3 -46.66 25.95 0.40
N GLN A 4 -45.54 26.32 -0.22
CA GLN A 4 -44.96 25.55 -1.32
C GLN A 4 -43.77 24.78 -0.73
N PRO A 5 -43.97 23.54 -0.25
CA PRO A 5 -42.88 22.74 0.29
C PRO A 5 -41.89 22.41 -0.84
N GLY A 6 -40.62 22.79 -0.65
CA GLY A 6 -39.51 22.31 -1.47
C GLY A 6 -39.16 20.84 -1.18
N PRO A 7 -38.39 20.16 -2.04
CA PRO A 7 -37.94 18.81 -1.76
C PRO A 7 -36.98 18.82 -0.55
N LEU A 8 -37.34 18.12 0.53
CA LEU A 8 -36.48 17.94 1.69
C LEU A 8 -35.21 17.19 1.26
N LYS A 9 -34.05 17.79 1.50
CA LYS A 9 -32.75 17.14 1.39
C LYS A 9 -32.33 16.64 2.76
N SER A 10 -32.81 15.45 3.09
CA SER A 10 -32.50 14.77 4.35
C SER A 10 -31.14 14.06 4.34
N SER A 11 -30.58 13.77 3.17
CA SER A 11 -29.28 13.11 3.01
C SER A 11 -28.38 13.86 2.03
N CYS A 12 -27.10 13.92 2.38
CA CYS A 12 -26.01 14.51 1.60
C CYS A 12 -24.84 13.53 1.48
N ASN A 13 -25.13 12.23 1.52
CA ASN A 13 -24.15 11.17 1.72
C ASN A 13 -23.40 10.72 0.46
N SER A 14 -23.73 11.21 -0.74
CA SER A 14 -23.06 10.76 -1.99
C SER A 14 -21.81 11.58 -2.34
N GLY A 15 -21.48 12.62 -1.56
CA GLY A 15 -20.29 13.44 -1.76
C GLY A 15 -20.37 14.35 -2.99
N GLU A 16 -19.20 14.71 -3.51
CA GLU A 16 -19.05 15.60 -4.66
C GLU A 16 -19.05 14.82 -5.98
N PHE A 17 -19.92 15.25 -6.90
CA PHE A 17 -20.05 14.69 -8.23
C PHE A 17 -19.38 15.55 -9.29
N SER A 18 -18.94 14.93 -10.38
CA SER A 18 -18.47 15.65 -11.57
C SER A 18 -19.54 16.60 -12.09
N ARG A 19 -19.11 17.75 -12.61
CA ARG A 19 -20.00 18.71 -13.28
C ARG A 19 -20.73 18.12 -14.47
N ASP A 20 -20.20 17.08 -15.10
CA ASP A 20 -20.87 16.38 -16.22
C ASP A 20 -22.17 15.71 -15.79
N LEU A 21 -22.32 15.42 -14.49
CA LEU A 21 -23.51 14.82 -13.91
C LEU A 21 -24.57 15.86 -13.54
N ALA A 22 -24.34 17.15 -13.76
CA ALA A 22 -25.25 18.25 -13.42
C ALA A 22 -26.64 18.15 -14.06
N GLY A 23 -26.82 17.35 -15.11
CA GLY A 23 -28.12 17.07 -15.75
C GLY A 23 -28.66 15.66 -15.52
N LYS A 24 -27.95 14.79 -14.79
CA LYS A 24 -28.24 13.36 -14.71
C LYS A 24 -29.22 13.02 -13.57
N ILE A 25 -30.41 13.61 -13.67
CA ILE A 25 -31.47 13.62 -12.64
C ILE A 25 -32.08 12.22 -12.37
N GLY A 26 -31.96 11.29 -13.33
CA GLY A 26 -32.48 9.92 -13.19
C GLY A 26 -31.70 9.01 -12.23
N MET A 27 -30.53 9.45 -11.75
CA MET A 27 -29.76 8.67 -10.78
C MET A 27 -30.22 8.95 -9.35
N ARG A 28 -30.40 7.90 -8.55
CA ARG A 28 -30.80 8.04 -7.14
C ARG A 28 -29.81 8.89 -6.35
N GLN A 29 -28.52 8.65 -6.55
CA GLN A 29 -27.43 9.33 -5.85
C GLN A 29 -27.33 10.84 -6.21
N TYR A 30 -27.89 11.26 -7.35
CA TYR A 30 -27.95 12.68 -7.74
C TYR A 30 -28.59 13.55 -6.64
N TYR A 31 -29.59 13.01 -5.95
CA TYR A 31 -30.34 13.79 -4.96
C TYR A 31 -29.63 13.92 -3.61
N SER A 32 -28.61 13.11 -3.35
CA SER A 32 -27.79 13.13 -2.13
C SER A 32 -26.35 13.60 -2.38
N ALA A 33 -26.03 13.98 -3.62
CA ALA A 33 -24.74 14.54 -4.03
C ALA A 33 -24.73 16.07 -4.02
N GLY A 34 -23.57 16.65 -4.25
CA GLY A 34 -23.37 18.07 -4.50
C GLY A 34 -22.35 18.30 -5.61
N LEU A 35 -22.39 19.48 -6.21
CA LEU A 35 -21.36 19.92 -7.17
C LEU A 35 -20.05 20.30 -6.48
N LYS A 36 -20.12 20.63 -5.18
CA LYS A 36 -18.95 20.93 -4.34
C LYS A 36 -19.15 20.39 -2.93
N PHE A 37 -18.15 19.68 -2.43
CA PHE A 37 -17.94 19.36 -1.02
C PHE A 37 -16.48 19.69 -0.67
N LYS A 38 -16.24 20.94 -0.27
CA LYS A 38 -14.92 21.45 0.11
C LYS A 38 -14.87 21.72 1.61
N ASN A 39 -13.93 21.10 2.33
CA ASN A 39 -13.79 21.16 3.79
C ASN A 39 -15.05 20.77 4.57
N VAL A 40 -15.93 19.98 3.94
CA VAL A 40 -17.11 19.39 4.55
C VAL A 40 -17.15 17.91 4.21
N GLU A 41 -17.56 17.11 5.18
CA GLU A 41 -17.77 15.69 5.01
C GLU A 41 -19.24 15.32 5.22
N PRO A 42 -19.77 14.38 4.44
CA PRO A 42 -21.11 13.85 4.66
C PRO A 42 -21.22 13.18 6.02
N VAL A 43 -22.35 13.40 6.68
CA VAL A 43 -22.76 12.61 7.84
C VAL A 43 -23.70 11.51 7.32
N PRO A 44 -23.34 10.23 7.44
CA PRO A 44 -24.06 9.10 6.85
C PRO A 44 -25.56 9.08 7.17
N GLN A 45 -25.90 9.46 8.40
CA GLN A 45 -27.27 9.46 8.87
C GLN A 45 -28.09 10.62 8.27
N ALA A 46 -27.51 11.83 8.19
CA ALA A 46 -28.17 13.01 7.66
C ALA A 46 -27.20 14.20 7.52
N GLY A 47 -27.23 14.85 6.35
CA GLY A 47 -26.54 16.11 6.10
C GLY A 47 -25.01 16.01 6.06
N PHE A 48 -24.32 17.02 6.60
CA PHE A 48 -22.87 17.16 6.52
C PHE A 48 -22.32 18.01 7.67
N GLN A 49 -21.01 17.90 7.91
CA GLN A 49 -20.29 18.65 8.95
C GLN A 49 -18.93 19.11 8.44
N LEU A 50 -18.26 20.00 9.19
CA LEU A 50 -16.89 20.41 8.86
C LEU A 50 -15.92 19.24 8.93
N MET A 51 -14.98 19.23 7.99
CA MET A 51 -13.77 18.42 8.11
C MET A 51 -12.83 18.99 9.20
N PRO A 52 -11.89 18.19 9.70
CA PRO A 52 -10.91 18.64 10.68
C PRO A 52 -10.10 19.87 10.25
N GLY A 53 -9.81 20.75 11.21
CA GLY A 53 -8.72 21.71 11.13
C GLY A 53 -7.37 21.00 11.34
N THR A 54 -6.28 21.75 11.43
CA THR A 54 -4.95 21.21 11.70
C THR A 54 -4.21 22.07 12.72
N ALA A 55 -3.54 21.43 13.69
CA ALA A 55 -2.62 22.06 14.62
C ALA A 55 -1.20 22.03 14.05
N PHE A 56 -0.47 23.14 14.19
CA PHE A 56 0.94 23.22 13.85
C PHE A 56 1.76 22.36 14.81
N VAL A 57 2.73 21.62 14.29
CA VAL A 57 3.67 20.81 15.09
C VAL A 57 5.09 21.33 14.95
N ALA A 58 5.58 21.48 13.72
CA ALA A 58 6.93 21.94 13.44
C ALA A 58 7.03 22.50 12.02
N GLU A 59 8.04 23.33 11.77
CA GLU A 59 8.45 23.68 10.41
C GLU A 59 9.11 22.46 9.75
N ALA A 60 8.75 22.20 8.49
CA ALA A 60 9.26 21.08 7.73
C ALA A 60 10.57 21.44 7.02
N ARG A 61 11.51 20.48 6.95
CA ARG A 61 12.78 20.67 6.22
C ARG A 61 12.60 20.87 4.73
N SER A 62 11.59 20.24 4.14
CA SER A 62 11.36 20.20 2.70
C SER A 62 9.90 19.95 2.38
N ALA A 63 9.48 20.37 1.18
CA ALA A 63 8.17 20.05 0.63
C ALA A 63 8.15 18.64 0.03
N THR A 64 9.30 18.10 -0.37
CA THR A 64 9.39 16.71 -0.84
C THR A 64 9.65 15.81 0.35
N VAL A 65 8.63 15.04 0.75
CA VAL A 65 8.69 14.18 1.93
C VAL A 65 7.98 12.84 1.69
N LYS A 66 8.41 11.80 2.41
CA LYS A 66 7.66 10.54 2.61
C LYS A 66 7.41 10.39 4.10
N HIS A 67 6.19 10.00 4.47
CA HIS A 67 5.88 9.70 5.85
C HIS A 67 5.76 8.21 6.06
N PHE A 68 6.16 7.75 7.25
CA PHE A 68 5.91 6.41 7.74
C PHE A 68 5.52 6.47 9.22
N THR A 69 4.70 5.53 9.67
CA THR A 69 4.35 5.40 11.09
C THR A 69 4.90 4.09 11.60
N LEU A 70 5.70 4.13 12.66
CA LEU A 70 6.11 2.95 13.42
C LEU A 70 5.12 2.72 14.58
N PRO A 71 4.27 1.68 14.54
CA PRO A 71 3.52 1.24 15.70
C PRO A 71 4.41 0.40 16.63
N VAL A 72 4.64 0.88 17.85
CA VAL A 72 5.44 0.15 18.86
C VAL A 72 4.53 -0.66 19.79
N SER A 73 3.43 -0.04 20.21
CA SER A 73 2.40 -0.65 21.06
C SER A 73 1.04 -0.02 20.78
N SER A 74 0.01 -0.41 21.54
CA SER A 74 -1.32 0.20 21.45
C SER A 74 -1.36 1.68 21.91
N THR A 75 -0.33 2.15 22.61
CA THR A 75 -0.28 3.51 23.16
C THR A 75 0.91 4.33 22.67
N VAL A 76 1.94 3.67 22.12
CA VAL A 76 3.18 4.29 21.67
C VAL A 76 3.36 4.07 20.17
N SER A 77 3.57 5.16 19.46
CA SER A 77 3.86 5.14 18.02
C SER A 77 4.67 6.37 17.63
N TYR A 78 5.50 6.22 16.60
CA TYR A 78 6.30 7.31 16.08
C TYR A 78 5.93 7.62 14.64
N THR A 79 5.82 8.90 14.31
CA THR A 79 5.71 9.38 12.94
C THR A 79 7.11 9.77 12.46
N LEU A 80 7.59 9.08 11.44
CA LEU A 80 8.86 9.33 10.79
C LEU A 80 8.59 10.11 9.49
N ILE A 81 9.21 11.27 9.35
CA ILE A 81 9.08 12.11 8.17
C ILE A 81 10.44 12.19 7.49
N PHE A 82 10.54 11.52 6.34
CA PHE A 82 11.73 11.44 5.52
C PHE A 82 11.80 12.63 4.57
N SER A 83 12.96 13.26 4.53
CA SER A 83 13.37 14.28 3.58
C SER A 83 14.74 13.90 3.01
N VAL A 84 15.25 14.65 2.04
CA VAL A 84 16.56 14.35 1.44
C VAL A 84 17.64 14.41 2.54
N GLY A 85 18.36 13.29 2.72
CA GLY A 85 19.44 13.15 3.69
C GLY A 85 19.01 13.00 5.15
N TRP A 86 17.73 13.09 5.50
CA TRP A 86 17.28 13.21 6.90
C TRP A 86 15.94 12.54 7.17
N VAL A 87 15.78 12.01 8.38
CA VAL A 87 14.48 11.65 8.95
C VAL A 87 14.26 12.41 10.26
N ASP A 88 13.12 13.09 10.39
CA ASP A 88 12.65 13.67 11.64
C ASP A 88 11.59 12.75 12.27
N ILE A 89 11.73 12.49 13.57
CA ILE A 89 10.94 11.48 14.29
C ILE A 89 10.13 12.16 15.39
N PHE A 90 8.81 12.00 15.31
CA PHE A 90 7.85 12.56 16.26
C PHE A 90 7.14 11.46 17.03
N ARG A 91 7.06 11.60 18.35
CA ARG A 91 6.25 10.73 19.20
C ARG A 91 4.76 11.10 19.06
N GLN A 92 3.86 10.18 19.41
CA GLN A 92 2.40 10.36 19.33
C GLN A 92 1.83 11.60 20.08
N ASP A 93 2.61 12.20 21.00
CA ASP A 93 2.30 13.44 21.71
C ASP A 93 2.72 14.72 20.94
N ARG A 94 3.13 14.57 19.67
CA ARG A 94 3.59 15.62 18.75
C ARG A 94 4.99 16.17 19.07
N VAL A 95 5.72 15.58 20.01
CA VAL A 95 7.09 16.00 20.33
C VAL A 95 8.08 15.39 19.35
N LYS A 96 8.95 16.22 18.75
CA LYS A 96 10.10 15.73 17.98
C LYS A 96 11.14 15.15 18.95
N VAL A 97 11.38 13.84 18.86
CA VAL A 97 12.29 13.12 19.77
C VAL A 97 13.68 12.93 19.18
N ALA A 98 13.79 12.84 17.84
CA ALA A 98 15.07 12.63 17.18
C ALA A 98 15.07 13.20 15.75
N SER A 99 16.27 13.45 15.25
CA SER A 99 16.57 13.71 13.85
C SER A 99 17.79 12.88 13.48
N VAL A 100 17.65 11.98 12.50
CA VAL A 100 18.73 11.05 12.10
C VAL A 100 19.17 11.38 10.68
N GLU A 101 20.49 11.46 10.48
CA GLU A 101 21.09 11.66 9.15
C GLU A 101 21.14 10.34 8.39
N ILE A 102 20.63 10.36 7.16
CA ILE A 102 20.62 9.23 6.22
C ILE A 102 20.98 9.80 4.84
N ALA A 103 22.26 10.14 4.66
CA ALA A 103 22.78 10.77 3.44
C ALA A 103 22.50 9.97 2.16
N GLU A 104 22.26 8.67 2.29
CA GLU A 104 21.91 7.75 1.21
C GLU A 104 20.53 8.07 0.58
N ILE A 105 19.62 8.72 1.32
CA ILE A 105 18.32 9.14 0.81
C ILE A 105 18.47 10.39 -0.06
N THR A 106 18.50 10.19 -1.38
CA THR A 106 18.55 11.28 -2.36
C THR A 106 17.15 11.74 -2.77
N SER A 107 17.06 12.88 -3.47
CA SER A 107 15.79 13.37 -4.03
C SER A 107 15.16 12.45 -5.06
N ALA A 108 15.96 11.61 -5.73
CA ALA A 108 15.48 10.64 -6.71
C ALA A 108 14.85 9.41 -6.04
N LEU A 109 15.44 8.96 -4.93
CA LEU A 109 14.97 7.78 -4.20
C LEU A 109 13.75 8.10 -3.31
N LEU A 110 13.71 9.30 -2.74
CA LEU A 110 12.72 9.69 -1.72
C LEU A 110 11.25 9.43 -2.13
N PRO A 111 10.80 9.75 -3.36
CA PRO A 111 9.43 9.46 -3.79
C PRO A 111 9.11 7.96 -3.82
N GLU A 112 10.12 7.13 -4.12
CA GLU A 112 9.99 5.69 -4.33
C GLU A 112 10.29 4.82 -3.11
N LEU A 113 10.59 5.42 -1.95
CA LEU A 113 10.89 4.65 -0.73
C LEU A 113 9.69 3.80 -0.28
N GLY A 114 9.96 2.51 -0.10
CA GLY A 114 9.14 1.54 0.62
C GLY A 114 9.54 1.46 2.09
N PHE A 115 8.59 1.11 2.95
CA PHE A 115 8.83 1.02 4.39
C PHE A 115 8.22 -0.23 4.97
N TYR A 116 8.90 -0.81 5.95
CA TYR A 116 8.35 -1.79 6.87
C TYR A 116 8.72 -1.36 8.29
N GLY A 117 7.88 -1.65 9.27
CA GLY A 117 8.24 -1.35 10.64
C GLY A 117 7.33 -1.99 11.67
N GLU A 118 7.96 -2.54 12.71
CA GLU A 118 7.30 -3.20 13.82
C GLU A 118 8.16 -3.06 15.07
N ALA A 119 7.52 -2.94 16.23
CA ALA A 119 8.17 -2.81 17.53
C ALA A 119 9.19 -1.67 17.55
N ASN A 120 10.49 -1.97 17.51
CA ASN A 120 11.56 -0.96 17.54
C ASN A 120 12.35 -0.87 16.22
N THR A 121 11.92 -1.56 15.17
CA THR A 121 12.68 -1.69 13.92
C THR A 121 11.91 -1.09 12.76
N VAL A 122 12.58 -0.28 11.95
CA VAL A 122 12.08 0.24 10.67
C VAL A 122 13.05 -0.17 9.57
N GLY A 123 12.55 -0.75 8.49
CA GLY A 123 13.29 -0.98 7.25
C GLY A 123 12.90 0.05 6.20
N ILE A 124 13.90 0.57 5.48
CA ILE A 124 13.78 1.54 4.40
C ILE A 124 14.27 0.86 3.13
N PHE A 125 13.38 0.70 2.16
CA PHE A 125 13.60 -0.12 0.98
C PHE A 125 13.52 0.73 -0.30
N HIS A 126 14.41 0.44 -1.24
CA HIS A 126 14.36 0.93 -2.61
C HIS A 126 15.27 0.06 -3.47
N GLN A 127 14.99 -0.06 -4.77
CA GLN A 127 15.77 -0.91 -5.68
C GLN A 127 17.25 -0.51 -5.80
N ASP A 128 17.53 0.79 -5.77
CA ASP A 128 18.88 1.36 -5.81
C ASP A 128 19.45 1.72 -4.42
N LEU A 129 18.89 1.19 -3.34
CA LEU A 129 19.35 1.45 -1.96
C LEU A 129 19.58 0.13 -1.24
N GLU A 130 20.80 -0.11 -0.75
CA GLU A 130 21.00 -1.19 0.21
C GLU A 130 20.11 -0.93 1.42
N THR A 131 19.22 -1.88 1.70
CA THR A 131 18.12 -1.67 2.64
C THR A 131 18.66 -1.19 3.99
N ILE A 132 18.23 0.00 4.38
CA ILE A 132 18.65 0.62 5.64
C ILE A 132 17.69 0.19 6.74
N ARG A 133 18.25 -0.14 7.91
CA ARG A 133 17.49 -0.40 9.12
C ARG A 133 17.71 0.72 10.13
N LEU A 134 16.62 1.22 10.69
CA LEU A 134 16.62 2.10 11.86
C LEU A 134 16.09 1.34 13.06
N VAL A 135 16.84 1.34 14.15
CA VAL A 135 16.46 0.67 15.41
C VAL A 135 16.34 1.71 16.52
N ARG A 136 15.16 1.80 17.13
CA ARG A 136 14.91 2.63 18.31
C ARG A 136 15.47 1.95 19.56
N ASP A 137 16.16 2.69 20.41
CA ASP A 137 16.52 2.17 21.74
C ASP A 137 15.26 1.95 22.59
N GLY A 138 15.11 0.76 23.19
CA GLY A 138 13.90 0.39 23.94
C GLY A 138 13.61 1.31 25.13
N THR A 139 14.65 1.90 25.73
CA THR A 139 14.60 2.67 26.98
C THR A 139 14.68 4.19 26.77
N ASP A 140 15.31 4.65 25.69
CA ASP A 140 15.47 6.07 25.33
C ASP A 140 15.04 6.32 23.88
N ASP A 141 13.88 6.95 23.68
CA ASP A 141 13.35 7.21 22.35
C ASP A 141 13.99 8.40 21.61
N THR A 142 14.96 9.06 22.23
CA THR A 142 15.82 10.03 21.55
C THR A 142 16.98 9.37 20.81
N VAL A 143 17.26 8.09 21.10
CA VAL A 143 18.35 7.32 20.50
C VAL A 143 17.82 6.36 19.43
N TRP A 144 18.30 6.56 18.21
CA TRP A 144 17.98 5.73 17.05
C TRP A 144 19.29 5.36 16.34
N VAL A 145 19.48 4.07 16.10
CA VAL A 145 20.68 3.52 15.46
C VAL A 145 20.37 3.22 14.01
N LYS A 146 21.22 3.70 13.10
CA LYS A 146 21.20 3.35 11.68
C LYS A 146 22.18 2.21 11.42
N ASP A 147 21.71 1.14 10.82
CA ASP A 147 22.52 0.04 10.29
C ASP A 147 21.89 -0.56 9.03
N LEU A 148 22.41 -1.69 8.55
CA LEU A 148 21.90 -2.37 7.37
C LEU A 148 20.87 -3.43 7.75
N TRP A 149 19.91 -3.66 6.85
CA TRP A 149 18.95 -4.74 7.00
C TRP A 149 19.67 -6.09 6.94
N PRO A 150 19.54 -6.94 7.96
CA PRO A 150 20.41 -8.09 8.14
C PRO A 150 19.94 -9.30 7.30
N TYR A 151 19.96 -9.18 5.97
CA TYR A 151 19.61 -10.31 5.10
C TYR A 151 20.49 -11.53 5.41
N ASP A 152 19.85 -12.69 5.56
CA ASP A 152 20.53 -13.97 5.75
C ASP A 152 20.15 -14.92 4.62
N SER A 153 21.17 -15.60 4.07
CA SER A 153 21.01 -16.62 3.02
C SER A 153 20.20 -16.11 1.82
N VAL A 154 20.62 -15.00 1.22
CA VAL A 154 19.97 -14.44 0.02
C VAL A 154 19.96 -15.51 -1.09
N PRO A 155 18.83 -15.72 -1.80
CA PRO A 155 18.75 -16.76 -2.82
C PRO A 155 19.75 -16.54 -3.93
N GLU A 156 20.48 -17.59 -4.30
CA GLU A 156 21.31 -17.61 -5.49
C GLU A 156 20.50 -18.16 -6.67
N VAL A 157 20.53 -17.46 -7.79
CA VAL A 157 19.73 -17.78 -8.96
C VAL A 157 20.52 -17.58 -10.25
N ASP A 158 20.12 -18.33 -11.28
CA ASP A 158 20.61 -18.07 -12.63
C ASP A 158 19.90 -16.82 -13.24
N LEU A 159 20.68 -15.78 -13.54
CA LEU A 159 20.25 -14.58 -14.27
C LEU A 159 20.92 -14.44 -15.66
N GLY A 160 21.41 -15.53 -16.24
CA GLY A 160 22.05 -15.58 -17.56
C GLY A 160 23.57 -15.35 -17.57
N GLY A 161 24.23 -15.49 -16.42
CA GLY A 161 25.68 -15.43 -16.27
C GLY A 161 26.41 -16.71 -16.69
N THR A 162 27.71 -16.76 -16.39
CA THR A 162 28.53 -17.99 -16.49
C THR A 162 28.90 -18.41 -15.08
N TYR A 163 28.53 -19.64 -14.71
CA TYR A 163 28.69 -20.14 -13.36
C TYR A 163 29.63 -21.34 -13.31
N THR A 164 30.23 -21.54 -12.14
CA THR A 164 30.92 -22.78 -11.83
C THR A 164 29.88 -23.90 -11.78
N LYS A 165 30.25 -25.04 -12.36
CA LYS A 165 29.42 -26.25 -12.34
C LYS A 165 30.19 -27.34 -11.61
N THR A 166 29.53 -27.96 -10.66
CA THR A 166 30.04 -29.14 -9.97
C THR A 166 29.62 -30.38 -10.73
N ASN A 167 30.49 -31.39 -10.78
CA ASN A 167 30.14 -32.66 -11.37
C ASN A 167 29.16 -33.40 -10.45
N ASP A 168 28.23 -34.14 -11.04
CA ASP A 168 27.43 -35.08 -10.27
C ASP A 168 28.16 -36.42 -10.19
N VAL A 169 28.37 -36.94 -8.99
CA VAL A 169 29.17 -38.15 -8.77
C VAL A 169 28.39 -39.13 -7.91
N TRP A 170 28.21 -40.33 -8.44
CA TRP A 170 27.52 -41.44 -7.79
C TRP A 170 28.44 -42.64 -7.67
N ASP A 171 28.36 -43.34 -6.55
CA ASP A 171 28.96 -44.65 -6.40
C ASP A 171 27.85 -45.72 -6.40
N VAL A 172 28.09 -46.79 -7.16
CA VAL A 172 27.23 -47.98 -7.21
C VAL A 172 28.00 -49.15 -6.64
N GLY A 173 27.66 -49.49 -5.40
CA GLY A 173 28.20 -50.65 -4.71
C GLY A 173 27.47 -51.92 -5.12
N VAL A 174 28.19 -52.85 -5.77
CA VAL A 174 27.65 -54.14 -6.20
C VAL A 174 28.18 -55.23 -5.29
N ARG A 175 27.28 -55.94 -4.60
CA ARG A 175 27.59 -57.05 -3.68
C ARG A 175 27.02 -58.36 -4.19
N TRP A 176 27.71 -59.47 -3.95
CA TRP A 176 27.19 -60.80 -4.29
C TRP A 176 27.48 -61.88 -3.21
N GLY A 177 26.70 -62.95 -3.25
CA GLY A 177 26.83 -64.17 -2.43
C GLY A 177 27.70 -65.22 -3.11
N ASP A 178 28.00 -66.31 -2.40
CA ASP A 178 28.78 -67.46 -2.92
C ASP A 178 28.12 -68.21 -4.07
N ALA A 179 26.81 -68.12 -4.21
CA ALA A 179 26.05 -68.78 -5.27
C ALA A 179 25.88 -67.92 -6.54
N ALA A 180 26.42 -66.70 -6.57
CA ALA A 180 26.31 -65.83 -7.75
C ALA A 180 27.35 -66.22 -8.80
N SER A 181 26.93 -66.97 -9.84
CA SER A 181 27.82 -67.43 -10.92
C SER A 181 27.93 -66.47 -12.11
N ALA A 182 27.18 -65.36 -12.12
CA ALA A 182 27.25 -64.29 -13.10
C ALA A 182 26.61 -63.01 -12.55
N LEU A 183 27.09 -61.84 -12.99
CA LEU A 183 26.47 -60.54 -12.69
C LEU A 183 25.90 -59.91 -13.96
N VAL A 184 24.61 -59.55 -13.91
CA VAL A 184 23.96 -58.77 -14.96
C VAL A 184 23.24 -57.59 -14.32
N LEU A 185 23.62 -56.38 -14.75
CA LEU A 185 23.15 -55.11 -14.22
C LEU A 185 22.26 -54.38 -15.22
N SER A 186 21.42 -53.49 -14.71
CA SER A 186 20.69 -52.49 -15.49
C SER A 186 20.72 -51.20 -14.67
N PHE A 187 20.99 -50.08 -15.34
CA PHE A 187 21.01 -48.75 -14.75
C PHE A 187 19.79 -47.96 -15.25
N SER A 188 19.31 -47.03 -14.43
CA SER A 188 18.27 -46.06 -14.76
C SER A 188 18.78 -44.68 -14.38
N ILE A 189 18.79 -43.75 -15.33
CA ILE A 189 19.10 -42.33 -15.10
C ILE A 189 17.83 -41.53 -15.36
N ASP A 190 17.29 -40.86 -14.35
CA ASP A 190 16.03 -40.09 -14.43
C ASP A 190 14.85 -40.87 -15.05
N GLY A 191 14.84 -42.19 -14.87
CA GLY A 191 13.84 -43.11 -15.41
C GLY A 191 14.14 -43.68 -16.81
N GLU A 192 15.24 -43.30 -17.45
CA GLU A 192 15.73 -43.92 -18.70
C GLU A 192 16.59 -45.15 -18.40
N GLU A 193 16.13 -46.33 -18.80
CA GLU A 193 16.80 -47.59 -18.49
C GLU A 193 17.79 -48.05 -19.56
N THR A 194 18.97 -48.53 -19.14
CA THR A 194 19.92 -49.20 -20.02
C THR A 194 19.47 -50.61 -20.36
N LYS A 195 20.05 -51.19 -21.42
CA LYS A 195 19.98 -52.65 -21.62
C LYS A 195 20.71 -53.39 -20.49
N ALA A 196 20.48 -54.70 -20.43
CA ALA A 196 21.19 -55.58 -19.51
C ALA A 196 22.70 -55.62 -19.84
N ILE A 197 23.52 -55.22 -18.87
CA ILE A 197 24.98 -55.16 -18.96
C ILE A 197 25.55 -56.36 -18.19
N LYS A 198 26.33 -57.20 -18.86
CA LYS A 198 26.87 -58.43 -18.28
C LYS A 198 28.34 -58.25 -17.87
N LEU A 199 28.73 -58.88 -16.76
CA LEU A 199 30.14 -59.12 -16.45
C LEU A 199 30.67 -60.21 -17.37
N VAL A 200 31.61 -59.84 -18.24
CA VAL A 200 32.14 -60.70 -19.30
C VAL A 200 33.65 -60.62 -19.37
N ASP A 201 34.28 -61.64 -19.94
CA ASP A 201 35.72 -61.68 -20.23
C ASP A 201 36.10 -60.86 -21.50
N ASN A 202 37.36 -60.96 -21.94
CA ASN A 202 37.84 -60.28 -23.16
C ASN A 202 37.23 -60.82 -24.46
N LEU A 203 36.61 -62.00 -24.43
CA LEU A 203 35.95 -62.65 -25.57
C LEU A 203 34.43 -62.41 -25.58
N GLY A 204 33.89 -61.82 -24.51
CA GLY A 204 32.47 -61.53 -24.34
C GLY A 204 31.68 -62.65 -23.65
N ASP A 205 32.37 -63.65 -23.08
CA ASP A 205 31.75 -64.76 -22.35
C ASP A 205 31.48 -64.35 -20.90
N GLU A 206 30.32 -64.74 -20.35
CA GLU A 206 29.92 -64.42 -18.97
C GLU A 206 30.89 -64.99 -17.93
N LEU A 207 31.24 -64.18 -16.95
CA LEU A 207 32.19 -64.54 -15.89
C LEU A 207 31.51 -64.70 -14.53
N ASP A 208 32.05 -65.65 -13.77
CA ASP A 208 31.82 -65.74 -12.33
C ASP A 208 32.54 -64.56 -11.63
N PRO A 209 31.83 -63.74 -10.84
CA PRO A 209 32.42 -62.59 -10.17
C PRO A 209 33.51 -62.95 -9.14
N ASP A 210 33.52 -64.16 -8.57
CA ASP A 210 34.60 -64.64 -7.68
C ASP A 210 35.89 -65.01 -8.45
N LEU A 211 35.78 -65.25 -9.77
CA LEU A 211 36.91 -65.57 -10.66
C LEU A 211 37.38 -64.36 -11.49
N SER A 212 36.71 -63.22 -11.34
CA SER A 212 36.96 -62.02 -12.14
C SER A 212 38.17 -61.23 -11.63
N THR A 213 38.89 -60.60 -12.56
CA THR A 213 40.06 -59.76 -12.26
C THR A 213 39.71 -58.28 -12.31
N THR A 214 40.62 -57.41 -11.84
CA THR A 214 40.49 -55.95 -12.00
C THR A 214 40.21 -55.54 -13.45
N ALA A 215 40.88 -56.17 -14.42
CA ALA A 215 40.67 -55.87 -15.83
C ALA A 215 39.26 -56.25 -16.33
N ASP A 216 38.62 -57.24 -15.70
CA ASP A 216 37.24 -57.62 -16.05
C ASP A 216 36.22 -56.63 -15.47
N PHE A 217 36.48 -56.10 -14.26
CA PHE A 217 35.68 -55.04 -13.68
C PHE A 217 35.88 -53.67 -14.37
N ASP A 218 37.09 -53.36 -14.84
CA ASP A 218 37.33 -52.19 -15.71
C ASP A 218 36.56 -52.30 -17.03
N ARG A 219 36.47 -53.51 -17.60
CA ARG A 219 35.66 -53.79 -18.78
C ARG A 219 34.17 -53.65 -18.48
N LEU A 220 33.71 -54.12 -17.32
CA LEU A 220 32.34 -53.91 -16.87
C LEU A 220 32.02 -52.41 -16.78
N ALA A 221 32.87 -51.60 -16.13
CA ALA A 221 32.71 -50.15 -16.07
C ALA A 221 32.63 -49.52 -17.46
N THR A 222 33.48 -49.95 -18.39
CA THR A 222 33.46 -49.50 -19.80
C THR A 222 32.16 -49.86 -20.51
N ASN A 223 31.63 -51.06 -20.27
CA ASN A 223 30.37 -51.52 -20.84
C ASN A 223 29.18 -50.72 -20.26
N VAL A 224 29.18 -50.47 -18.95
CA VAL A 224 28.18 -49.61 -18.28
C VAL A 224 28.23 -48.21 -18.88
N GLN A 225 29.42 -47.60 -19.00
CA GLN A 225 29.59 -46.29 -19.61
C GLN A 225 29.04 -46.23 -21.04
N THR A 226 29.27 -47.28 -21.83
CA THR A 226 28.80 -47.34 -23.22
C THR A 226 27.28 -47.36 -23.29
N GLU A 227 26.62 -48.13 -22.43
CA GLU A 227 25.16 -48.19 -22.38
C GLU A 227 24.55 -46.90 -21.81
N LEU A 228 25.16 -46.29 -20.78
CA LEU A 228 24.72 -44.99 -20.26
C LEU A 228 24.80 -43.90 -21.34
N ARG A 229 25.89 -43.86 -22.12
CA ARG A 229 26.04 -42.94 -23.26
C ARG A 229 25.04 -43.18 -24.39
N GLY A 230 24.40 -44.35 -24.42
CA GLY A 230 23.36 -44.69 -25.38
C GLY A 230 21.97 -44.17 -24.99
N LEU A 231 21.79 -43.66 -23.77
CA LEU A 231 20.52 -43.10 -23.31
C LEU A 231 20.21 -41.75 -24.00
N PRO A 232 18.94 -41.46 -24.35
CA PRO A 232 18.56 -40.22 -25.02
C PRO A 232 18.97 -38.92 -24.29
N SER A 233 18.95 -38.93 -22.96
CA SER A 233 19.32 -37.78 -22.13
C SER A 233 20.83 -37.61 -21.90
N MET A 234 21.62 -38.63 -22.26
CA MET A 234 23.06 -38.71 -21.95
C MET A 234 23.94 -38.47 -23.19
N ASN A 235 25.22 -38.21 -22.95
CA ASN A 235 26.21 -38.00 -24.01
C ASN A 235 27.62 -38.44 -23.57
N ALA A 236 28.65 -38.13 -24.35
CA ALA A 236 30.02 -38.56 -24.09
C ALA A 236 30.61 -38.13 -22.73
N ASP A 237 30.01 -37.15 -22.05
CA ASP A 237 30.52 -36.57 -20.81
C ASP A 237 30.12 -37.33 -19.54
N VAL A 238 29.35 -38.43 -19.66
CA VAL A 238 29.22 -39.43 -18.59
C VAL A 238 30.41 -40.38 -18.63
N ALA A 239 31.06 -40.55 -17.48
CA ALA A 239 32.18 -41.45 -17.28
C ALA A 239 31.84 -42.50 -16.22
N VAL A 240 32.32 -43.73 -16.39
CA VAL A 240 32.20 -44.78 -15.38
C VAL A 240 33.57 -45.39 -15.13
N THR A 241 34.01 -45.40 -13.87
CA THR A 241 35.27 -46.01 -13.43
C THR A 241 35.00 -47.12 -12.43
N TYR A 242 35.87 -48.13 -12.43
CA TYR A 242 35.90 -49.14 -11.39
C TYR A 242 36.86 -48.70 -10.29
N GLU A 243 36.38 -48.60 -9.06
CA GLU A 243 37.16 -48.11 -7.92
C GLU A 243 37.80 -49.30 -7.17
N SER A 244 38.97 -49.75 -7.65
CA SER A 244 39.67 -50.90 -7.07
C SER A 244 40.01 -50.73 -5.60
N ASP A 245 40.28 -49.50 -5.17
CA ASP A 245 40.70 -49.18 -3.80
C ASP A 245 39.54 -49.25 -2.79
N GLN A 246 38.29 -49.23 -3.27
CA GLN A 246 37.07 -49.37 -2.46
C GLN A 246 36.45 -50.77 -2.56
N THR A 247 37.09 -51.69 -3.29
CA THR A 247 36.63 -53.06 -3.48
C THR A 247 37.06 -53.95 -2.32
N THR A 248 36.19 -54.85 -1.88
CA THR A 248 36.50 -55.91 -0.91
C THR A 248 36.02 -57.27 -1.42
N THR A 249 36.22 -58.35 -0.65
CA THR A 249 35.74 -59.68 -1.02
C THR A 249 34.23 -59.65 -1.29
N ARG A 250 33.84 -59.96 -2.52
CA ARG A 250 32.45 -59.97 -3.02
C ARG A 250 31.72 -58.64 -3.00
N TYR A 251 32.46 -57.55 -3.13
CA TYR A 251 31.91 -56.21 -3.22
C TYR A 251 32.79 -55.31 -4.09
N ILE A 252 32.23 -54.78 -5.18
CA ILE A 252 32.89 -53.81 -6.06
C ILE A 252 32.17 -52.46 -5.99
N VAL A 253 32.87 -51.39 -6.36
CA VAL A 253 32.29 -50.06 -6.51
C VAL A 253 32.52 -49.58 -7.94
N LEU A 254 31.44 -49.16 -8.60
CA LEU A 254 31.48 -48.46 -9.87
C LEU A 254 31.13 -47.00 -9.62
N ARG A 255 32.04 -46.08 -9.97
CA ARG A 255 31.78 -44.64 -9.87
C ARG A 255 31.25 -44.14 -11.20
N VAL A 256 30.11 -43.48 -11.17
CA VAL A 256 29.51 -42.77 -12.30
C VAL A 256 29.73 -41.28 -12.09
N THR A 257 30.27 -40.59 -13.09
CA THR A 257 30.54 -39.15 -13.03
C THR A 257 29.92 -38.45 -14.23
N PHE A 258 29.08 -37.46 -13.97
CA PHE A 258 28.48 -36.57 -14.96
C PHE A 258 29.29 -35.27 -14.97
N SER A 259 29.98 -35.01 -16.07
CA SER A 259 30.93 -33.89 -16.18
C SER A 259 30.65 -33.00 -17.38
N ALA A 260 31.41 -31.91 -17.53
CA ALA A 260 31.36 -31.01 -18.68
C ALA A 260 29.93 -30.56 -19.05
N SER A 261 29.34 -31.02 -20.16
CA SER A 261 27.98 -30.60 -20.55
C SER A 261 26.88 -31.17 -19.65
N LEU A 262 27.18 -32.25 -18.93
CA LEU A 262 26.31 -32.87 -17.92
C LEU A 262 26.63 -32.38 -16.50
N ALA A 263 27.60 -31.48 -16.30
CA ALA A 263 27.85 -30.90 -14.99
C ALA A 263 26.78 -29.85 -14.61
N GLY A 264 26.56 -29.71 -13.31
CA GLY A 264 25.68 -28.71 -12.71
C GLY A 264 24.20 -29.07 -12.66
N ALA A 265 23.87 -30.36 -12.74
CA ALA A 265 22.53 -30.89 -12.50
C ALA A 265 22.62 -32.14 -11.61
N GLU A 266 21.63 -32.32 -10.73
CA GLU A 266 21.45 -33.52 -9.92
C GLU A 266 20.71 -34.58 -10.75
N TYR A 267 21.34 -35.74 -10.96
CA TYR A 267 20.72 -36.87 -11.66
C TYR A 267 20.25 -37.92 -10.66
N GLN A 268 19.15 -38.61 -10.96
CA GLN A 268 18.75 -39.80 -10.19
C GLN A 268 19.38 -41.06 -10.80
N VAL A 269 20.33 -41.69 -10.10
CA VAL A 269 20.99 -42.93 -10.55
C VAL A 269 20.50 -44.14 -9.76
N ASP A 270 19.80 -45.05 -10.45
CA ASP A 270 19.37 -46.32 -9.89
C ASP A 270 20.08 -47.48 -10.60
N ALA A 271 20.59 -48.46 -9.85
CA ALA A 271 21.20 -49.66 -10.40
C ALA A 271 20.57 -50.91 -9.80
N ARG A 272 20.35 -51.94 -10.63
CA ARG A 272 19.72 -53.20 -10.20
C ARG A 272 20.41 -54.42 -10.81
N ILE A 273 20.43 -55.50 -10.04
CA ILE A 273 20.78 -56.85 -10.54
C ILE A 273 19.54 -57.46 -11.18
N VAL A 274 19.66 -57.97 -12.41
CA VAL A 274 18.51 -58.47 -13.19
C VAL A 274 18.52 -59.98 -13.44
N ASN A 275 19.56 -60.71 -13.02
CA ASN A 275 19.70 -62.15 -13.29
C ASN A 275 19.65 -63.07 -12.06
N THR A 276 19.83 -62.55 -10.84
CA THR A 276 19.91 -63.37 -9.62
C THR A 276 19.45 -62.60 -8.38
N SER A 277 18.95 -63.31 -7.38
CA SER A 277 18.68 -62.78 -6.03
C SER A 277 19.92 -62.78 -5.13
N GLU A 278 21.00 -63.45 -5.55
CA GLU A 278 22.25 -63.59 -4.78
C GLU A 278 23.17 -62.38 -4.93
N ALA A 279 22.73 -61.31 -5.60
CA ALA A 279 23.48 -60.08 -5.74
C ALA A 279 22.58 -58.85 -5.65
N SER A 280 23.16 -57.72 -5.26
CA SER A 280 22.48 -56.44 -5.11
C SER A 280 23.38 -55.30 -5.61
N ALA A 281 22.76 -54.27 -6.17
CA ALA A 281 23.42 -53.00 -6.46
C ALA A 281 22.76 -51.91 -5.60
N LEU A 282 23.58 -51.05 -4.99
CA LEU A 282 23.13 -49.92 -4.20
C LEU A 282 23.80 -48.65 -4.73
N SER A 283 23.01 -47.69 -5.22
CA SER A 283 23.50 -46.38 -5.66
C SER A 283 23.42 -45.37 -4.50
N TYR A 284 24.42 -44.50 -4.38
CA TYR A 284 24.39 -43.35 -3.48
C TYR A 284 25.27 -42.19 -4.02
N HIS A 285 24.90 -40.94 -3.71
CA HIS A 285 25.68 -39.76 -4.08
C HIS A 285 26.99 -39.68 -3.30
N ILE A 286 28.04 -39.28 -4.01
CA ILE A 286 29.33 -38.81 -3.47
C ILE A 286 29.41 -37.30 -3.53
N GLU A 287 28.96 -36.73 -4.66
CA GLU A 287 28.94 -35.29 -4.93
C GLU A 287 27.66 -34.99 -5.72
N ILE A 288 26.96 -33.91 -5.39
CA ILE A 288 25.74 -33.49 -6.07
C ILE A 288 26.13 -32.46 -7.13
N GLY A 289 25.69 -32.68 -8.37
CA GLY A 289 25.90 -31.75 -9.47
C GLY A 289 25.06 -30.49 -9.28
N GLU A 290 25.72 -29.38 -8.99
CA GLU A 290 25.06 -28.08 -8.80
C GLU A 290 25.67 -27.03 -9.73
N THR A 291 24.81 -26.17 -10.26
CA THR A 291 25.25 -24.95 -10.94
C THR A 291 25.18 -23.84 -9.91
N GLU A 292 26.33 -23.23 -9.58
CA GLU A 292 26.35 -22.07 -8.69
C GLU A 292 25.45 -20.96 -9.25
N GLY A 293 24.80 -20.19 -8.39
CA GLY A 293 24.01 -19.05 -8.80
C GLY A 293 24.77 -17.74 -8.63
N GLU A 294 24.08 -16.63 -8.89
CA GLU A 294 24.48 -15.33 -8.37
C GLU A 294 23.39 -14.78 -7.44
N PRO A 295 23.75 -13.96 -6.43
CA PRO A 295 22.78 -13.49 -5.45
C PRO A 295 21.68 -12.64 -6.10
N LEU A 296 20.43 -12.92 -5.75
CA LEU A 296 19.24 -12.24 -6.26
C LEU A 296 19.28 -10.71 -6.06
N VAL A 297 19.87 -10.26 -4.95
CA VAL A 297 20.09 -8.85 -4.60
C VAL A 297 21.52 -8.66 -4.08
N SER A 298 22.12 -7.53 -4.45
CA SER A 298 23.48 -7.11 -4.05
C SER A 298 23.74 -5.68 -4.52
N ASP A 299 24.86 -5.07 -4.12
CA ASP A 299 25.27 -3.74 -4.60
C ASP A 299 25.29 -3.62 -6.14
N ALA A 300 25.63 -4.71 -6.84
CA ALA A 300 25.70 -4.72 -8.30
C ALA A 300 24.34 -4.99 -8.98
N LYS A 301 23.39 -5.60 -8.28
CA LYS A 301 22.08 -6.02 -8.81
C LYS A 301 20.92 -5.20 -8.25
N GLY A 302 21.20 -4.33 -7.29
CA GLY A 302 20.21 -3.62 -6.49
C GLY A 302 19.50 -4.52 -5.49
N TRP A 303 18.47 -3.97 -4.86
CA TRP A 303 17.84 -4.48 -3.65
C TRP A 303 16.32 -4.56 -3.78
N PHE A 304 15.63 -5.13 -2.79
CA PHE A 304 14.17 -5.25 -2.84
C PHE A 304 13.50 -3.87 -2.79
N ALA A 305 12.39 -3.70 -3.53
CA ALA A 305 11.62 -2.46 -3.51
C ALA A 305 10.84 -2.27 -2.21
N GLY A 306 10.50 -3.35 -1.51
CA GLY A 306 9.80 -3.32 -0.24
C GLY A 306 9.57 -4.69 0.36
N MET A 307 8.92 -4.69 1.52
CA MET A 307 8.58 -5.87 2.31
C MET A 307 7.18 -5.71 2.92
N THR A 308 6.46 -6.82 3.05
CA THR A 308 5.29 -6.94 3.94
C THR A 308 5.39 -8.24 4.74
N LEU A 309 4.55 -8.41 5.75
CA LEU A 309 4.29 -9.71 6.35
C LEU A 309 3.10 -10.39 5.68
N ALA A 310 3.19 -11.71 5.53
CA ALA A 310 2.06 -12.59 5.25
C ALA A 310 2.29 -13.95 5.90
N GLN A 311 1.32 -14.46 6.66
CA GLN A 311 1.42 -15.77 7.33
C GLN A 311 2.72 -15.98 8.15
N ASP A 312 3.15 -14.95 8.90
CA ASP A 312 4.39 -14.95 9.68
C ASP A 312 5.67 -15.16 8.85
N ARG A 313 5.63 -14.75 7.58
CA ARG A 313 6.80 -14.65 6.69
C ARG A 313 7.00 -13.22 6.26
N ALA A 314 8.26 -12.82 6.14
CA ALA A 314 8.63 -11.62 5.41
C ALA A 314 8.51 -11.90 3.92
N VAL A 315 7.70 -11.12 3.22
CA VAL A 315 7.53 -11.17 1.77
C VAL A 315 8.23 -9.95 1.18
N TYR A 316 9.47 -10.16 0.74
CA TYR A 316 10.25 -9.17 0.00
C TYR A 316 9.86 -9.21 -1.47
N TYR A 317 9.70 -8.05 -2.10
CA TYR A 317 9.15 -7.99 -3.44
C TYR A 317 9.95 -7.09 -4.38
N SER A 318 9.82 -7.41 -5.67
CA SER A 318 10.38 -6.66 -6.79
C SER A 318 11.91 -6.44 -6.69
N PRO A 319 12.73 -7.49 -6.64
CA PRO A 319 14.17 -7.35 -6.88
C PRO A 319 14.39 -6.88 -8.33
N PRO A 320 15.41 -6.04 -8.63
CA PRO A 320 15.58 -5.46 -9.97
C PRO A 320 15.86 -6.52 -11.04
N ALA A 321 16.60 -7.57 -10.67
CA ALA A 321 16.89 -8.72 -11.52
C ALA A 321 15.61 -9.47 -11.98
N ARG A 322 14.58 -9.52 -11.13
CA ARG A 322 13.30 -10.20 -11.40
C ARG A 322 12.13 -9.40 -10.79
N GLN A 323 11.72 -8.33 -11.46
CA GLN A 323 10.75 -7.35 -10.92
C GLN A 323 9.37 -7.92 -10.57
N ALA A 324 9.00 -9.05 -11.16
CA ALA A 324 7.76 -9.80 -10.91
C ALA A 324 7.95 -10.96 -9.89
N ALA A 325 9.02 -10.93 -9.10
CA ALA A 325 9.34 -11.96 -8.11
C ALA A 325 9.16 -11.50 -6.65
N LEU A 326 8.96 -12.50 -5.79
CA LEU A 326 8.74 -12.42 -4.36
C LEU A 326 9.66 -13.41 -3.66
N ALA A 327 10.49 -12.94 -2.74
CA ALA A 327 11.24 -13.80 -1.83
C ALA A 327 10.50 -13.84 -0.49
N MET A 328 10.05 -15.01 -0.07
CA MET A 328 9.32 -15.22 1.18
C MET A 328 10.23 -15.93 2.18
N SER A 329 10.46 -15.33 3.34
CA SER A 329 11.33 -15.89 4.38
C SER A 329 10.80 -17.18 4.96
N GLN A 330 11.65 -17.87 5.71
CA GLN A 330 11.21 -18.91 6.64
C GLN A 330 10.17 -18.33 7.64
N ILE A 331 9.21 -19.16 8.06
CA ILE A 331 8.20 -18.79 9.05
C ILE A 331 8.87 -18.39 10.38
N GLY A 332 8.52 -17.22 10.91
CA GLY A 332 9.04 -16.66 12.16
C GLY A 332 10.46 -16.10 12.10
N GLU A 333 11.18 -16.33 10.99
CA GLU A 333 12.57 -15.91 10.78
C GLU A 333 12.63 -14.92 9.60
N TYR A 334 12.26 -13.67 9.84
CA TYR A 334 11.98 -12.67 8.80
C TYR A 334 13.16 -12.31 7.90
N PHE A 335 14.39 -12.59 8.33
CA PHE A 335 15.59 -12.25 7.58
C PHE A 335 16.16 -13.43 6.77
N ARG A 336 15.72 -14.65 7.05
CA ARG A 336 16.29 -15.88 6.47
C ARG A 336 15.58 -16.25 5.17
N LEU A 337 16.30 -16.11 4.07
CA LEU A 337 15.81 -16.35 2.71
C LEU A 337 16.35 -17.64 2.07
N ASN A 338 16.87 -18.56 2.88
CA ASN A 338 17.44 -19.82 2.40
C ASN A 338 16.39 -20.71 1.69
N ILE A 339 16.45 -20.75 0.36
CA ILE A 339 15.55 -21.54 -0.49
C ILE A 339 15.96 -23.01 -0.65
N GLU A 340 17.20 -23.36 -0.28
CA GLU A 340 17.73 -24.73 -0.33
C GLU A 340 17.26 -25.56 0.86
N ALA A 341 16.94 -24.89 1.98
CA ALA A 341 16.38 -25.53 3.14
C ALA A 341 15.09 -26.27 2.76
N THR A 342 14.96 -27.53 3.17
CA THR A 342 13.79 -28.35 2.86
C THR A 342 12.74 -28.28 3.96
N GLY A 343 11.47 -28.16 3.58
CA GLY A 343 10.33 -28.36 4.47
C GLY A 343 9.27 -27.28 4.32
N ASP A 344 8.05 -27.55 4.78
CA ASP A 344 6.91 -26.67 4.53
C ASP A 344 7.13 -25.22 5.02
N ASN A 345 7.91 -25.05 6.09
CA ASN A 345 8.20 -23.74 6.70
C ASN A 345 9.40 -23.01 6.07
N ALA A 346 10.18 -23.65 5.20
CA ALA A 346 11.38 -23.07 4.60
C ALA A 346 11.08 -21.85 3.72
N ALA A 347 12.11 -21.05 3.43
CA ALA A 347 11.95 -19.90 2.56
C ALA A 347 11.66 -20.35 1.11
N ARG A 348 11.06 -19.46 0.32
CA ARG A 348 10.78 -19.73 -1.09
C ARG A 348 10.96 -18.48 -1.94
N LEU A 349 11.39 -18.68 -3.18
CA LEU A 349 11.42 -17.65 -4.20
C LEU A 349 10.37 -17.97 -5.25
N GLU A 350 9.46 -17.03 -5.48
CA GLU A 350 8.36 -17.18 -6.43
C GLU A 350 8.39 -16.06 -7.45
N ALA A 351 7.99 -16.37 -8.68
CA ALA A 351 7.78 -15.37 -9.72
C ALA A 351 6.36 -15.46 -10.25
N LEU A 352 5.74 -14.31 -10.48
CA LEU A 352 4.44 -14.25 -11.14
C LEU A 352 4.59 -14.76 -12.58
N ARG A 353 3.63 -15.55 -13.04
CA ARG A 353 3.59 -16.08 -14.41
C ARG A 353 3.08 -15.02 -15.37
N THR A 354 3.91 -14.02 -15.62
CA THR A 354 3.60 -12.86 -16.45
C THR A 354 3.97 -13.14 -17.90
N GLN A 355 3.17 -12.62 -18.84
CA GLN A 355 3.48 -12.67 -20.28
C GLN A 355 4.22 -11.39 -20.74
N THR A 356 4.27 -10.39 -19.86
CA THR A 356 4.86 -9.08 -20.08
C THR A 356 5.79 -8.77 -18.92
N SER A 357 6.78 -7.90 -19.13
CA SER A 357 7.54 -7.33 -18.00
C SER A 357 6.57 -6.54 -17.11
N GLU A 358 6.33 -7.06 -15.90
CA GLU A 358 5.52 -6.47 -14.85
C GLU A 358 6.41 -6.20 -13.63
N ARG A 359 6.11 -5.14 -12.88
CA ARG A 359 6.79 -4.78 -11.62
C ARG A 359 5.79 -4.86 -10.47
N ILE A 360 6.13 -5.58 -9.41
CA ILE A 360 5.31 -5.64 -8.20
C ILE A 360 5.44 -4.32 -7.42
N HIS A 361 4.31 -3.68 -7.13
CA HIS A 361 4.25 -2.43 -6.37
C HIS A 361 3.68 -2.59 -4.97
N ALA A 362 2.79 -3.56 -4.76
CA ALA A 362 2.23 -3.83 -3.44
C ALA A 362 1.90 -5.31 -3.28
N VAL A 363 2.02 -5.79 -2.05
CA VAL A 363 1.59 -7.13 -1.63
C VAL A 363 0.69 -6.94 -0.43
N TYR A 364 -0.43 -7.64 -0.38
CA TYR A 364 -1.44 -7.48 0.66
C TYR A 364 -2.02 -8.83 1.06
N GLU A 365 -2.09 -9.10 2.36
CA GLU A 365 -2.75 -10.28 2.90
C GLU A 365 -4.22 -9.98 3.17
N ASP A 366 -5.11 -10.61 2.39
CA ASP A 366 -6.54 -10.68 2.66
C ASP A 366 -6.89 -12.15 2.96
N LYS A 367 -8.09 -12.64 2.60
CA LYS A 367 -8.42 -14.09 2.58
C LYS A 367 -7.39 -14.93 1.82
N TYR A 368 -6.74 -14.32 0.82
CA TYR A 368 -5.63 -14.87 0.06
C TYR A 368 -4.52 -13.82 -0.07
N LEU A 369 -3.31 -14.25 -0.42
CA LEU A 369 -2.21 -13.34 -0.74
C LEU A 369 -2.49 -12.64 -2.07
N LEU A 370 -2.68 -11.32 -2.03
CA LEU A 370 -2.85 -10.45 -3.18
C LEU A 370 -1.51 -9.80 -3.54
N VAL A 371 -1.23 -9.73 -4.84
CA VAL A 371 -0.05 -9.07 -5.39
C VAL A 371 -0.50 -8.12 -6.48
N PHE A 372 -0.13 -6.85 -6.34
CA PHE A 372 -0.47 -5.80 -7.28
C PHE A 372 0.77 -5.39 -8.05
N THR A 373 0.68 -5.45 -9.37
CA THR A 373 1.72 -4.99 -10.29
C THR A 373 1.32 -3.67 -10.95
N ASP A 374 2.23 -3.11 -11.74
CA ASP A 374 1.96 -1.96 -12.62
C ASP A 374 0.85 -2.23 -13.65
N LYS A 375 0.55 -3.50 -13.96
CA LYS A 375 -0.37 -3.88 -15.04
C LYS A 375 -1.54 -4.76 -14.63
N ALA A 376 -1.45 -5.46 -13.50
CA ALA A 376 -2.44 -6.47 -13.14
C ALA A 376 -2.50 -6.70 -11.62
N GLU A 377 -3.61 -7.31 -11.20
CA GLU A 377 -3.77 -7.85 -9.85
C GLU A 377 -3.74 -9.37 -9.92
N TRP A 378 -2.96 -9.97 -9.03
CA TRP A 378 -2.76 -11.41 -8.92
C TRP A 378 -3.15 -11.86 -7.52
N PHE A 379 -3.63 -13.09 -7.39
CA PHE A 379 -3.80 -13.71 -6.08
C PHE A 379 -3.28 -15.14 -6.08
N ALA A 380 -2.73 -15.56 -4.94
CA ALA A 380 -2.38 -16.96 -4.73
C ALA A 380 -3.63 -17.71 -4.27
N SER A 381 -4.10 -18.69 -5.06
CA SER A 381 -5.30 -19.48 -4.73
C SER A 381 -5.10 -20.45 -3.54
N ASN A 382 -3.86 -20.58 -3.05
CA ASN A 382 -3.50 -21.38 -1.89
C ASN A 382 -3.85 -20.62 -0.59
N ARG A 383 -4.48 -21.31 0.37
CA ARG A 383 -4.73 -20.75 1.71
C ARG A 383 -3.51 -20.74 2.62
N THR A 384 -2.56 -21.62 2.38
CA THR A 384 -1.33 -21.73 3.16
C THR A 384 -0.15 -21.71 2.20
N ILE A 385 0.90 -21.00 2.58
CA ILE A 385 2.14 -20.89 1.81
C ILE A 385 3.16 -21.89 2.37
N GLU A 386 3.42 -22.94 1.60
CA GLU A 386 4.32 -24.04 1.95
C GLU A 386 5.35 -24.25 0.82
N GLN A 387 6.63 -24.35 1.14
CA GLN A 387 7.70 -24.50 0.14
C GLN A 387 7.49 -25.74 -0.74
N GLY A 388 7.17 -26.89 -0.13
CA GLY A 388 6.99 -28.17 -0.84
C GLY A 388 5.76 -28.26 -1.73
N LYS A 389 4.90 -27.22 -1.78
CA LYS A 389 3.70 -27.20 -2.61
C LYS A 389 3.74 -26.04 -3.61
N PRO A 390 3.24 -26.27 -4.85
CA PRO A 390 3.11 -25.21 -5.84
C PRO A 390 2.23 -24.06 -5.34
N LEU A 391 2.73 -22.82 -5.46
CA LEU A 391 1.95 -21.61 -5.23
C LEU A 391 1.28 -21.19 -6.54
N ASN A 392 -0.05 -21.30 -6.57
CA ASN A 392 -0.84 -21.11 -7.78
C ASN A 392 -1.33 -19.67 -7.89
N TRP A 393 -0.60 -18.87 -8.68
CA TRP A 393 -0.96 -17.50 -9.02
C TRP A 393 -2.04 -17.43 -10.10
N VAL A 394 -3.12 -16.69 -9.81
CA VAL A 394 -4.23 -16.45 -10.73
C VAL A 394 -4.36 -14.94 -10.96
N ARG A 395 -4.43 -14.53 -12.24
CA ARG A 395 -4.67 -13.14 -12.61
C ARG A 395 -6.13 -12.77 -12.44
N THR A 396 -6.40 -11.70 -11.71
CA THR A 396 -7.74 -11.19 -11.38
C THR A 396 -8.25 -10.22 -12.46
N SER A 397 -7.45 -9.19 -12.75
CA SER A 397 -7.73 -8.17 -13.76
C SER A 397 -6.42 -7.61 -14.31
N THR A 398 -6.52 -6.69 -15.27
CA THR A 398 -5.38 -6.03 -15.94
C THR A 398 -5.42 -4.52 -15.71
N ASN A 399 -5.85 -4.08 -14.52
CA ASN A 399 -5.87 -2.64 -14.22
C ASN A 399 -4.51 -2.21 -13.68
N GLY A 400 -3.93 -3.00 -12.77
CA GLY A 400 -2.69 -2.65 -12.08
C GLY A 400 -2.93 -1.62 -10.98
N ILE A 401 -1.93 -1.40 -10.13
CA ILE A 401 -1.99 -0.41 -9.04
C ILE A 401 -1.06 0.77 -9.31
N GLN A 402 -1.50 1.95 -8.89
CA GLN A 402 -0.65 3.12 -8.83
C GLN A 402 0.47 2.89 -7.79
N PRO A 403 1.75 3.08 -8.16
CA PRO A 403 2.85 3.00 -7.21
C PRO A 403 2.62 3.88 -5.97
N HIS A 404 3.03 3.37 -4.80
CA HIS A 404 2.98 4.06 -3.49
C HIS A 404 1.58 4.34 -2.94
N VAL A 405 0.52 3.95 -3.65
CA VAL A 405 -0.84 3.93 -3.13
C VAL A 405 -1.12 2.55 -2.57
N GLU A 406 -0.94 2.39 -1.26
CA GLU A 406 -1.19 1.11 -0.59
C GLU A 406 -2.66 0.68 -0.75
N PRO A 407 -2.93 -0.60 -1.06
CA PRO A 407 -4.27 -1.14 -1.02
C PRO A 407 -4.78 -1.16 0.43
N VAL A 408 -6.07 -0.87 0.62
CA VAL A 408 -6.69 -0.82 1.95
C VAL A 408 -7.96 -1.67 1.98
N GLU A 409 -8.15 -2.43 3.05
CA GLU A 409 -9.40 -3.14 3.29
C GLU A 409 -10.41 -2.21 3.99
N MET A 410 -11.62 -2.15 3.45
CA MET A 410 -12.77 -1.50 4.07
C MET A 410 -14.04 -2.33 3.83
N GLU A 411 -14.69 -2.75 4.91
CA GLU A 411 -15.99 -3.44 4.89
C GLU A 411 -16.02 -4.69 3.98
N GLY A 412 -14.94 -5.48 3.98
CA GLY A 412 -14.79 -6.74 3.24
C GLY A 412 -14.40 -6.60 1.78
N ARG A 413 -13.96 -5.40 1.35
CA ARG A 413 -13.43 -5.15 0.00
C ARG A 413 -12.05 -4.51 0.09
N VAL A 414 -11.18 -4.86 -0.85
CA VAL A 414 -9.85 -4.26 -0.98
C VAL A 414 -9.94 -3.12 -1.98
N PHE A 415 -9.74 -1.89 -1.51
CA PHE A 415 -9.73 -0.68 -2.32
C PHE A 415 -8.32 -0.32 -2.74
N TYR A 416 -8.17 0.11 -3.99
CA TYR A 416 -6.91 0.54 -4.55
C TYR A 416 -7.14 1.58 -5.66
N VAL A 417 -6.10 2.36 -5.96
CA VAL A 417 -6.12 3.27 -7.11
C VAL A 417 -5.30 2.63 -8.21
N SER A 418 -5.89 2.52 -9.39
CA SER A 418 -5.26 2.05 -10.60
C SER A 418 -5.03 3.23 -11.55
N GLY A 419 -4.13 3.05 -12.51
CA GLY A 419 -3.82 4.03 -13.54
C GLY A 419 -2.33 4.28 -13.64
N ASN A 420 -1.96 5.14 -14.60
CA ASN A 420 -0.57 5.49 -14.84
C ASN A 420 -0.03 6.45 -13.77
N GLU A 421 1.30 6.61 -13.76
CA GLU A 421 2.04 7.36 -12.76
C GLU A 421 1.43 8.75 -12.46
N ALA A 422 1.26 9.04 -11.17
CA ALA A 422 0.77 10.32 -10.66
C ALA A 422 1.59 11.55 -11.12
N ALA A 423 2.86 11.35 -11.48
CA ALA A 423 3.73 12.39 -12.00
C ALA A 423 3.44 12.73 -13.47
N SER A 424 2.80 11.82 -14.21
CA SER A 424 2.53 11.98 -15.63
C SER A 424 1.67 13.21 -15.91
N THR A 425 1.97 13.85 -17.04
CA THR A 425 1.21 15.00 -17.57
C THR A 425 0.53 14.64 -18.90
N ASP A 426 0.64 13.39 -19.35
CA ASP A 426 0.02 12.92 -20.58
C ASP A 426 -1.51 12.88 -20.43
N PRO A 427 -2.27 13.64 -21.24
CA PRO A 427 -3.73 13.66 -21.14
C PRO A 427 -4.41 12.32 -21.48
N ASN A 428 -3.68 11.36 -22.06
CA ASN A 428 -4.18 10.00 -22.34
C ASN A 428 -4.05 9.07 -21.13
N GLN A 429 -3.53 9.57 -20.01
CA GLN A 429 -3.27 8.82 -18.80
C GLN A 429 -4.16 9.33 -17.67
N GLY A 430 -4.85 8.41 -16.99
CA GLY A 430 -5.77 8.74 -15.90
C GLY A 430 -5.77 7.68 -14.82
N GLN A 431 -6.40 8.01 -13.70
CA GLN A 431 -6.53 7.12 -12.56
C GLN A 431 -7.98 6.82 -12.23
N VAL A 432 -8.21 5.64 -11.68
CA VAL A 432 -9.54 5.16 -11.28
C VAL A 432 -9.42 4.45 -9.94
N LEU A 433 -10.37 4.72 -9.05
CA LEU A 433 -10.48 4.02 -7.77
C LEU A 433 -11.27 2.74 -8.01
N TYR A 434 -10.69 1.60 -7.66
CA TYR A 434 -11.29 0.29 -7.76
C TYR A 434 -11.54 -0.31 -6.38
N SER A 435 -12.57 -1.17 -6.29
CA SER A 435 -12.76 -2.11 -5.20
C SER A 435 -12.66 -3.54 -5.75
N ALA A 436 -11.92 -4.40 -5.06
CA ALA A 436 -11.84 -5.83 -5.34
C ALA A 436 -12.53 -6.63 -4.23
N ASN A 437 -13.38 -7.58 -4.61
CA ASN A 437 -14.02 -8.51 -3.69
C ASN A 437 -13.74 -9.96 -4.13
N TYR A 438 -13.48 -10.85 -3.19
CA TYR A 438 -13.45 -12.28 -3.49
C TYR A 438 -14.88 -12.79 -3.68
N ASP A 439 -15.13 -13.51 -4.77
CA ASP A 439 -16.37 -14.22 -5.01
C ASP A 439 -16.14 -15.72 -4.84
N ASP A 440 -16.79 -16.31 -3.84
CA ASP A 440 -16.70 -17.75 -3.55
C ASP A 440 -17.32 -18.62 -4.65
N VAL A 441 -18.23 -18.09 -5.47
CA VAL A 441 -18.89 -18.85 -6.55
C VAL A 441 -17.99 -18.94 -7.78
N SER A 442 -17.45 -17.81 -8.23
CA SER A 442 -16.48 -17.80 -9.34
C SER A 442 -15.04 -18.09 -8.90
N THR A 443 -14.82 -18.27 -7.60
CA THR A 443 -13.53 -18.59 -6.96
C THR A 443 -12.40 -17.65 -7.38
N ARG A 444 -12.71 -16.36 -7.50
CA ARG A 444 -11.78 -15.31 -7.96
C ARG A 444 -12.11 -13.96 -7.33
N TYR A 445 -11.14 -13.05 -7.35
CA TYR A 445 -11.42 -11.65 -7.10
C TYR A 445 -12.13 -11.01 -8.30
N SER A 446 -12.99 -10.03 -8.05
CA SER A 446 -13.60 -9.19 -9.09
C SER A 446 -13.43 -7.72 -8.74
N SER A 447 -12.81 -6.97 -9.66
CA SER A 447 -12.56 -5.53 -9.51
C SER A 447 -13.68 -4.70 -10.13
N LYS A 448 -14.13 -3.65 -9.44
CA LYS A 448 -15.17 -2.71 -9.92
C LYS A 448 -14.73 -1.26 -9.75
N PRO A 449 -14.95 -0.38 -10.74
CA PRO A 449 -14.62 1.04 -10.61
C PRO A 449 -15.66 1.76 -9.74
N GLU A 450 -15.20 2.52 -8.74
CA GLU A 450 -16.07 3.22 -7.78
C GLU A 450 -16.01 4.75 -7.92
N SER A 451 -14.96 5.32 -8.54
CA SER A 451 -14.81 6.78 -8.67
C SER A 451 -15.55 7.38 -9.87
N LEU A 452 -16.36 6.63 -10.61
CA LEU A 452 -16.99 7.10 -11.85
C LEU A 452 -17.82 8.38 -11.67
N LEU A 453 -18.44 8.56 -10.51
CA LEU A 453 -19.30 9.72 -10.24
C LEU A 453 -18.52 10.98 -9.82
N GLY A 454 -17.27 10.83 -9.37
CA GLY A 454 -16.40 11.91 -8.89
C GLY A 454 -14.98 11.77 -9.43
N SER A 455 -14.84 11.40 -10.71
CA SER A 455 -13.55 11.06 -11.33
C SER A 455 -12.53 12.19 -11.26
N HIS A 456 -12.99 13.45 -11.31
CA HIS A 456 -12.14 14.64 -11.21
C HIS A 456 -11.43 14.79 -9.85
N LEU A 457 -11.86 14.06 -8.81
CA LEU A 457 -11.22 14.03 -7.49
C LEU A 457 -10.16 12.94 -7.36
N VAL A 458 -10.22 11.91 -8.21
CA VAL A 458 -9.23 10.82 -8.29
C VAL A 458 -8.31 11.12 -9.46
N ASP A 459 -7.48 12.14 -9.27
CA ASP A 459 -6.54 12.61 -10.28
C ASP A 459 -5.15 12.74 -9.66
N ARG A 460 -4.18 12.04 -10.26
CA ARG A 460 -2.76 12.06 -9.88
C ARG A 460 -2.52 11.76 -8.40
N ILE A 461 -3.31 10.87 -7.81
CA ILE A 461 -3.13 10.32 -6.48
C ILE A 461 -1.78 9.61 -6.40
N ASN A 462 -0.96 9.95 -5.40
CA ASN A 462 0.40 9.46 -5.27
C ASN A 462 0.70 8.77 -3.93
N ASN A 463 -0.24 8.78 -2.99
CA ASN A 463 -0.15 8.10 -1.71
C ASN A 463 -1.59 7.87 -1.19
N SER A 464 -1.76 7.02 -0.20
CA SER A 464 -3.01 6.94 0.55
C SER A 464 -2.79 6.49 1.98
N LYS A 465 -3.68 6.94 2.89
CA LYS A 465 -3.73 6.43 4.27
C LYS A 465 -5.15 6.34 4.77
N LEU A 466 -5.46 5.21 5.41
CA LEU A 466 -6.74 4.96 6.04
C LEU A 466 -6.72 5.45 7.48
N GLN A 467 -7.63 6.38 7.81
CA GLN A 467 -7.95 6.75 9.18
C GLN A 467 -9.20 5.97 9.62
N LYS A 468 -9.09 5.20 10.70
CA LYS A 468 -10.23 4.50 11.30
C LYS A 468 -11.25 5.51 11.82
N LYS A 469 -12.50 5.09 11.98
CA LYS A 469 -13.56 5.91 12.58
C LYS A 469 -13.11 6.50 13.93
N VAL A 470 -13.19 7.82 14.05
CA VAL A 470 -13.03 8.55 15.33
C VAL A 470 -14.39 8.79 15.99
N ARG A 471 -14.43 9.03 17.30
CA ARG A 471 -15.68 9.14 18.10
C ARG A 471 -16.70 10.15 17.54
N LYS A 472 -16.23 11.23 16.91
CA LYS A 472 -17.03 12.34 16.40
C LYS A 472 -17.29 12.28 14.89
N ASN A 473 -16.69 11.31 14.20
CA ASN A 473 -17.04 10.98 12.82
C ASN A 473 -17.86 9.68 12.80
N ASN A 474 -18.59 9.47 11.71
CA ASN A 474 -19.50 8.36 11.53
C ASN A 474 -18.95 7.27 10.61
N ALA A 475 -17.89 7.55 9.85
CA ALA A 475 -17.23 6.62 8.94
C ALA A 475 -15.70 6.68 9.07
N SER A 476 -15.02 5.67 8.54
CA SER A 476 -13.57 5.74 8.29
C SER A 476 -13.28 6.71 7.15
N ARG A 477 -12.13 7.37 7.18
CA ARG A 477 -11.69 8.33 6.16
C ARG A 477 -10.50 7.76 5.43
N TRP A 478 -10.62 7.53 4.13
CA TRP A 478 -9.48 7.16 3.29
C TRP A 478 -8.94 8.39 2.58
N TRP A 479 -7.77 8.84 3.02
CA TRP A 479 -7.13 10.07 2.54
C TRP A 479 -6.25 9.77 1.33
N LEU A 480 -6.43 10.56 0.27
CA LEU A 480 -5.86 10.37 -1.06
C LEU A 480 -5.23 11.71 -1.52
N PRO A 481 -3.98 11.99 -1.13
CA PRO A 481 -3.23 13.13 -1.63
C PRO A 481 -2.86 12.94 -3.10
N SER A 482 -2.87 14.05 -3.83
CA SER A 482 -2.47 14.14 -5.23
C SER A 482 -1.09 14.80 -5.35
N ALA A 483 -0.33 14.43 -6.37
CA ALA A 483 0.93 15.09 -6.74
C ALA A 483 0.77 16.60 -6.98
N THR A 484 -0.44 17.05 -7.32
CA THR A 484 -0.80 18.46 -7.50
C THR A 484 -0.87 19.25 -6.18
N GLY A 485 -1.00 18.57 -5.04
CA GLY A 485 -1.21 19.16 -3.71
C GLY A 485 -2.63 19.09 -3.19
N ARG A 486 -3.59 18.58 -3.98
CA ARG A 486 -4.97 18.32 -3.53
C ARG A 486 -5.01 17.18 -2.51
N LEU A 487 -5.90 17.28 -1.51
CA LEU A 487 -6.22 16.18 -0.61
C LEU A 487 -7.69 15.75 -0.77
N THR A 488 -7.89 14.58 -1.39
CA THR A 488 -9.21 13.96 -1.50
C THR A 488 -9.45 13.03 -0.31
N CYS A 489 -10.67 12.94 0.17
CA CYS A 489 -11.10 11.98 1.17
C CYS A 489 -12.23 11.13 0.63
N ALA A 490 -12.07 9.81 0.65
CA ALA A 490 -13.14 8.86 0.40
C ALA A 490 -13.73 8.39 1.74
N LEU A 491 -15.04 8.55 1.90
CA LEU A 491 -15.80 7.97 3.00
C LEU A 491 -16.64 6.83 2.44
N VAL A 492 -16.35 5.61 2.88
CA VAL A 492 -16.99 4.39 2.39
C VAL A 492 -17.89 3.80 3.46
N ILE A 493 -19.14 3.50 3.07
CA ILE A 493 -20.12 2.75 3.85
C ILE A 493 -20.85 1.84 2.86
N LEU A 494 -20.32 0.63 2.70
CA LEU A 494 -20.77 -0.36 1.72
C LEU A 494 -22.15 -0.93 2.04
N ASP A 495 -22.52 -1.04 3.32
CA ASP A 495 -23.87 -1.49 3.72
C ASP A 495 -25.00 -0.63 3.13
N GLN A 496 -24.68 0.64 2.81
CA GLN A 496 -25.61 1.58 2.20
C GLN A 496 -25.30 1.86 0.73
N ASP A 497 -24.30 1.17 0.15
CA ASP A 497 -23.78 1.39 -1.21
C ASP A 497 -23.35 2.85 -1.42
N ILE A 498 -22.60 3.38 -0.44
CA ILE A 498 -22.13 4.77 -0.42
C ILE A 498 -20.61 4.80 -0.47
N LEU A 499 -20.08 5.43 -1.52
CA LEU A 499 -18.74 5.97 -1.56
C LEU A 499 -18.84 7.47 -1.82
N ALA A 500 -18.46 8.27 -0.83
CA ALA A 500 -18.48 9.73 -0.94
C ALA A 500 -17.06 10.26 -1.09
N LEU A 501 -16.77 10.88 -2.23
CA LEU A 501 -15.54 11.62 -2.45
C LEU A 501 -15.77 13.09 -2.10
N VAL A 502 -14.91 13.65 -1.27
CA VAL A 502 -14.90 15.07 -0.88
C VAL A 502 -13.47 15.60 -0.86
N GLU A 503 -13.30 16.91 -0.86
CA GLU A 503 -11.96 17.53 -0.88
C GLU A 503 -11.70 18.33 0.40
N TRP A 504 -10.53 18.10 1.00
CA TRP A 504 -9.96 18.96 2.02
C TRP A 504 -9.03 19.96 1.34
N VAL A 505 -9.36 21.25 1.47
CA VAL A 505 -8.67 22.37 0.85
C VAL A 505 -7.81 23.05 1.90
N ALA A 506 -6.50 23.07 1.66
CA ALA A 506 -5.57 23.82 2.48
C ALA A 506 -5.81 25.33 2.33
N ALA A 507 -5.85 26.03 3.45
CA ALA A 507 -5.93 27.48 3.49
C ALA A 507 -4.71 28.12 2.82
N ASP A 508 -4.90 29.35 2.33
CA ASP A 508 -3.84 30.16 1.70
C ASP A 508 -3.20 29.48 0.47
N GLY A 509 -4.01 28.74 -0.30
CA GLY A 509 -3.55 28.05 -1.51
C GLY A 509 -2.54 26.93 -1.25
N GLY A 510 -2.53 26.39 -0.02
CA GLY A 510 -1.59 25.35 0.38
C GLY A 510 -1.69 24.06 -0.43
N LYS A 511 -0.60 23.29 -0.44
CA LYS A 511 -0.48 22.00 -1.11
C LYS A 511 -0.07 20.94 -0.11
N VAL A 512 -0.84 19.86 -0.03
CA VAL A 512 -0.49 18.71 0.80
C VAL A 512 0.58 17.89 0.09
N ARG A 513 1.70 17.65 0.79
CA ARG A 513 2.87 16.95 0.24
C ARG A 513 3.20 15.64 0.94
N GLY A 514 2.87 15.54 2.22
CA GLY A 514 3.09 14.34 3.03
C GLY A 514 1.82 13.97 3.79
N LEU A 515 1.64 12.67 4.02
CA LEU A 515 0.48 12.10 4.71
C LEU A 515 0.88 10.82 5.47
N SER A 516 0.54 10.76 6.76
CA SER A 516 0.53 9.54 7.57
C SER A 516 -0.66 9.52 8.52
N VAL A 517 -0.98 8.34 9.04
CA VAL A 517 -1.88 8.17 10.18
C VAL A 517 -1.06 7.53 11.29
N ASP A 518 -1.00 8.16 12.46
CA ASP A 518 -0.22 7.66 13.60
C ASP A 518 -0.93 6.51 14.34
N GLY A 519 -0.26 5.89 15.32
CA GLY A 519 -0.85 4.81 16.12
C GLY A 519 -2.02 5.25 17.01
N GLN A 520 -2.20 6.55 17.23
CA GLN A 520 -3.37 7.14 17.89
C GLN A 520 -4.49 7.52 16.91
N ASN A 521 -4.37 7.10 15.65
CA ASN A 521 -5.34 7.37 14.59
C ASN A 521 -5.52 8.87 14.28
N LYS A 522 -4.48 9.68 14.50
CA LYS A 522 -4.41 11.09 14.10
C LYS A 522 -3.73 11.20 12.73
N VAL A 523 -4.26 12.07 11.89
CA VAL A 523 -3.72 12.32 10.55
C VAL A 523 -2.64 13.37 10.63
N TRP A 524 -1.46 13.05 10.14
CA TRP A 524 -0.32 13.94 10.01
C TRP A 524 -0.19 14.39 8.56
N LEU A 525 -0.02 15.69 8.35
CA LEU A 525 0.16 16.31 7.06
C LEU A 525 1.48 17.06 7.01
N THR A 526 2.10 17.08 5.83
CA THR A 526 3.07 18.12 5.47
C THR A 526 2.42 19.04 4.46
N VAL A 527 2.32 20.34 4.77
CA VAL A 527 1.64 21.33 3.94
C VAL A 527 2.62 22.41 3.49
N GLU A 528 2.75 22.58 2.19
CA GLU A 528 3.53 23.63 1.55
C GLU A 528 2.62 24.83 1.26
N ARG A 529 2.95 26.01 1.81
CA ARG A 529 2.27 27.28 1.53
C ARG A 529 3.29 28.34 1.11
N GLY A 530 3.74 28.26 -0.15
CA GLY A 530 4.82 29.09 -0.66
C GLY A 530 6.16 28.67 -0.04
N ALA A 531 6.89 29.62 0.56
CA ALA A 531 8.16 29.34 1.24
C ALA A 531 7.99 28.66 2.62
N THR A 532 6.80 28.75 3.21
CA THR A 532 6.50 28.17 4.53
C THR A 532 6.00 26.73 4.35
N ILE A 533 6.68 25.78 4.98
CA ILE A 533 6.31 24.37 4.91
C ILE A 533 6.18 23.85 6.33
N THR A 534 5.08 23.19 6.64
CA THR A 534 4.73 22.82 8.01
C THR A 534 4.36 21.36 8.12
N HIS A 535 4.75 20.74 9.24
CA HIS A 535 4.16 19.51 9.73
C HIS A 535 2.98 19.87 10.63
N GLU A 536 1.82 19.29 10.34
CA GLU A 536 0.57 19.59 11.01
C GLU A 536 -0.21 18.31 11.34
N VAL A 537 -1.05 18.36 12.38
CA VAL A 537 -1.89 17.23 12.79
C VAL A 537 -3.36 17.63 12.75
N MET A 538 -4.20 16.81 12.14
CA MET A 538 -5.64 17.07 12.05
C MET A 538 -6.32 17.01 13.42
N GLU A 539 -7.22 17.96 13.67
CA GLU A 539 -8.04 18.07 14.87
C GLU A 539 -9.51 18.36 14.47
N GLU A 540 -10.45 17.61 15.05
CA GLU A 540 -11.88 17.77 14.74
C GLU A 540 -12.39 19.17 15.14
N GLN A 541 -13.47 19.63 14.50
CA GLN A 541 -14.05 20.98 14.71
C GLN A 541 -14.44 21.33 16.16
N ASP A 542 -14.63 20.32 17.01
CA ASP A 542 -14.89 20.52 18.45
C ASP A 542 -13.65 21.05 19.19
N VAL A 543 -12.46 20.78 18.65
CA VAL A 543 -11.16 21.16 19.22
C VAL A 543 -10.54 22.32 18.43
N ASN A 544 -10.64 22.31 17.10
CA ASN A 544 -9.93 23.26 16.25
C ASN A 544 -10.69 23.55 14.95
N LEU A 545 -10.84 24.84 14.62
CA LEU A 545 -11.48 25.33 13.39
C LEU A 545 -10.49 25.81 12.33
N PHE A 546 -9.21 25.95 12.69
CA PHE A 546 -8.16 26.57 11.89
C PHE A 546 -7.20 25.53 11.34
N GLN A 547 -6.36 25.96 10.40
CA GLN A 547 -5.26 25.18 9.86
C GLN A 547 -3.92 25.79 10.25
N GLY A 548 -2.92 24.95 10.52
CA GLY A 548 -1.65 25.39 11.08
C GLY A 548 -1.82 26.12 12.41
N ALA A 549 -2.80 25.70 13.21
CA ALA A 549 -3.19 26.40 14.43
C ALA A 549 -2.11 26.32 15.51
N VAL A 550 -1.90 27.43 16.20
CA VAL A 550 -0.99 27.55 17.35
C VAL A 550 -1.84 27.83 18.59
N ASP A 551 -1.65 27.01 19.62
CA ASP A 551 -2.22 27.21 20.96
C ASP A 551 -1.32 28.14 21.77
N THR A 552 -1.90 29.21 22.32
CA THR A 552 -1.19 30.31 22.97
C THR A 552 -2.12 31.08 23.92
N THR A 553 -1.63 32.17 24.51
CA THR A 553 -2.41 33.09 25.34
C THR A 553 -2.11 34.53 24.93
N THR A 554 -2.87 35.49 25.43
CA THR A 554 -2.49 36.91 25.30
C THR A 554 -1.61 37.37 26.45
N ASP A 555 -0.97 38.52 26.29
CA ASP A 555 -0.54 39.34 27.41
C ASP A 555 -1.71 40.13 28.05
N LEU A 556 -1.41 40.99 29.03
CA LEU A 556 -2.41 41.83 29.71
C LEU A 556 -3.03 42.91 28.80
N ALA A 557 -2.43 43.19 27.65
CA ALA A 557 -2.93 44.15 26.66
C ALA A 557 -3.75 43.47 25.55
N GLY A 558 -3.80 42.13 25.51
CA GLY A 558 -4.47 41.37 24.47
C GLY A 558 -3.58 40.99 23.29
N GLU A 559 -2.26 41.23 23.39
CA GLU A 559 -1.31 40.88 22.33
C GLU A 559 -1.00 39.38 22.36
N VAL A 560 -1.12 38.73 21.20
CA VAL A 560 -0.67 37.36 20.97
C VAL A 560 0.67 37.40 20.25
N THR A 561 1.63 36.60 20.72
CA THR A 561 2.98 36.47 20.14
C THR A 561 3.26 35.03 19.69
N GLY A 562 4.41 34.77 19.05
CA GLY A 562 4.78 33.42 18.58
C GLY A 562 4.18 33.02 17.23
N LEU A 563 3.78 34.02 16.42
CA LEU A 563 3.16 33.82 15.10
C LEU A 563 4.12 34.16 13.95
N GLU A 564 5.44 34.09 14.17
CA GLU A 564 6.46 34.51 13.21
C GLU A 564 6.29 33.82 11.85
N LEU A 565 5.87 32.56 11.88
CA LEU A 565 5.61 31.71 10.71
C LEU A 565 4.49 32.26 9.81
N TRP A 566 3.55 32.99 10.40
CA TRP A 566 2.35 33.50 9.74
C TRP A 566 2.45 34.99 9.38
N ASN A 567 3.62 35.61 9.55
CA ASN A 567 3.86 37.01 9.20
C ASN A 567 3.35 37.36 7.79
N GLY A 568 2.56 38.45 7.70
CA GLY A 568 1.97 38.94 6.46
C GLY A 568 0.71 38.18 5.99
N ARG A 569 0.27 37.15 6.71
CA ARG A 569 -0.93 36.37 6.38
C ARG A 569 -2.13 36.79 7.23
N GLU A 570 -3.33 36.51 6.73
CA GLU A 570 -4.57 36.69 7.47
C GLU A 570 -4.87 35.46 8.33
N VAL A 571 -5.03 35.67 9.64
CA VAL A 571 -5.35 34.63 10.61
C VAL A 571 -6.64 34.97 11.35
N TRP A 572 -7.25 33.95 11.94
CA TRP A 572 -8.36 34.08 12.87
C TRP A 572 -7.94 33.53 14.24
N ALA A 573 -8.57 34.04 15.30
CA ALA A 573 -8.35 33.58 16.66
C ALA A 573 -9.65 33.06 17.27
N GLU A 574 -9.59 31.92 17.95
CA GLU A 574 -10.58 31.47 18.92
C GLU A 574 -10.01 31.76 20.31
N ALA A 575 -10.58 32.72 21.03
CA ALA A 575 -10.09 33.20 22.32
C ALA A 575 -11.19 33.06 23.38
N ASP A 576 -10.99 32.18 24.37
CA ASP A 576 -11.98 31.77 25.38
C ASP A 576 -13.37 31.45 24.78
N GLY A 577 -13.39 30.89 23.56
CA GLY A 577 -14.58 30.55 22.78
C GLY A 577 -15.15 31.68 21.89
N PHE A 578 -14.60 32.90 21.93
CA PHE A 578 -14.92 33.96 20.97
C PHE A 578 -14.13 33.81 19.68
N ILE A 579 -14.81 33.93 18.54
CA ILE A 579 -14.14 33.96 17.23
C ILE A 579 -13.87 35.42 16.84
N LEU A 580 -12.59 35.78 16.75
CA LEU A 580 -12.08 37.12 16.49
C LEU A 580 -11.26 37.13 15.18
N GLY A 581 -11.32 38.24 14.45
CA GLY A 581 -10.56 38.46 13.21
C GLY A 581 -11.43 38.86 12.01
N PRO A 582 -10.86 38.84 10.79
CA PRO A 582 -9.48 38.43 10.51
C PRO A 582 -8.45 39.46 11.02
N PHE A 583 -7.25 38.98 11.36
CA PHE A 583 -6.10 39.81 11.72
C PHE A 583 -4.95 39.56 10.76
N THR A 584 -4.18 40.60 10.43
CA THR A 584 -2.93 40.45 9.67
C THR A 584 -1.77 40.34 10.65
N VAL A 585 -1.03 39.22 10.60
CA VAL A 585 0.12 39.02 11.48
C VAL A 585 1.24 39.97 11.10
N THR A 586 1.73 40.74 12.07
CA THR A 586 2.84 41.68 11.88
C THR A 586 3.89 41.48 12.96
N ALA A 587 5.15 41.32 12.57
CA ALA A 587 6.27 41.08 13.49
C ALA A 587 6.05 39.89 14.46
N GLY A 588 5.35 38.85 13.99
CA GLY A 588 5.03 37.63 14.74
C GLY A 588 3.86 37.78 15.72
N LYS A 589 3.04 38.82 15.55
CA LYS A 589 2.04 39.23 16.53
C LYS A 589 0.70 39.62 15.92
N ILE A 590 -0.36 39.49 16.72
CA ILE A 590 -1.68 40.09 16.50
C ILE A 590 -2.19 40.67 17.83
N ASP A 591 -3.10 41.64 17.76
CA ASP A 591 -3.71 42.27 18.94
C ASP A 591 -5.21 41.96 18.97
N LEU A 592 -5.66 41.26 20.00
CA LEU A 592 -7.07 40.91 20.21
C LEU A 592 -7.85 42.02 20.93
N GLY A 593 -7.17 43.01 21.50
CA GLY A 593 -7.74 44.16 22.21
C GLY A 593 -8.11 43.91 23.68
N ASP A 594 -8.31 42.65 24.07
CA ASP A 594 -8.61 42.20 25.43
C ASP A 594 -7.74 40.98 25.78
N ALA A 595 -7.52 40.75 27.08
CA ALA A 595 -6.77 39.60 27.56
C ALA A 595 -7.63 38.32 27.62
N TYR A 596 -7.06 37.20 27.19
CA TYR A 596 -7.70 35.87 27.12
C TYR A 596 -6.73 34.77 27.60
N ASP A 597 -7.29 33.75 28.25
CA ASP A 597 -6.51 32.66 28.87
C ASP A 597 -6.26 31.47 27.93
N ASP A 598 -7.19 31.17 27.01
CA ASP A 598 -7.09 30.10 26.02
C ASP A 598 -7.29 30.66 24.61
N VAL A 599 -6.20 30.78 23.85
CA VAL A 599 -6.21 31.34 22.50
C VAL A 599 -5.63 30.36 21.49
N LYS A 600 -6.43 30.03 20.48
CA LYS A 600 -5.97 29.28 19.31
C LYS A 600 -5.98 30.19 18.08
N VAL A 601 -4.84 30.34 17.42
CA VAL A 601 -4.70 31.21 16.23
C VAL A 601 -4.26 30.39 15.02
N GLY A 602 -4.90 30.59 13.87
CA GLY A 602 -4.46 29.92 12.64
C GLY A 602 -5.10 30.45 11.37
N LEU A 603 -4.73 29.82 10.25
CA LEU A 603 -5.30 30.11 8.94
C LEU A 603 -6.70 29.51 8.83
N TRP A 604 -7.57 30.11 8.03
CA TRP A 604 -8.93 29.61 7.85
C TRP A 604 -9.31 29.51 6.38
N GLN A 605 -9.95 28.40 6.01
CA GLN A 605 -10.46 28.16 4.67
C GLN A 605 -11.98 27.95 4.75
N PRO A 606 -12.81 28.82 4.14
CA PRO A 606 -14.25 28.67 4.16
C PRO A 606 -14.70 27.29 3.61
N PRO A 607 -15.53 26.55 4.36
CA PRO A 607 -16.16 25.31 3.89
C PRO A 607 -17.20 25.63 2.81
N VAL A 608 -17.37 24.76 1.81
CA VAL A 608 -18.36 24.96 0.75
C VAL A 608 -19.10 23.66 0.44
N HIS A 609 -20.41 23.67 0.68
CA HIS A 609 -21.35 22.72 0.10
C HIS A 609 -22.16 23.42 -0.99
N GLU A 610 -22.13 22.91 -2.22
CA GLU A 610 -23.01 23.35 -3.30
C GLU A 610 -23.87 22.17 -3.75
N SER A 611 -25.20 22.32 -3.68
CA SER A 611 -26.14 21.27 -4.06
C SER A 611 -26.04 20.92 -5.55
N MET A 612 -26.51 19.74 -5.93
CA MET A 612 -26.82 19.49 -7.34
C MET A 612 -27.89 20.47 -7.85
N PRO A 613 -27.90 20.80 -9.17
CA PRO A 613 -28.91 21.68 -9.75
C PRO A 613 -30.33 21.15 -9.58
N TYR A 614 -31.26 22.05 -9.29
CA TYR A 614 -32.69 21.70 -9.18
C TYR A 614 -33.39 21.86 -10.53
N TYR A 615 -34.16 20.83 -10.91
CA TYR A 615 -35.00 20.84 -12.11
C TYR A 615 -36.40 20.36 -11.79
N ARG A 616 -37.36 20.80 -12.61
CA ARG A 616 -38.75 20.36 -12.52
C ARG A 616 -38.95 19.13 -13.40
N LEU A 617 -39.33 18.02 -12.77
CA LEU A 617 -39.79 16.82 -13.45
C LEU A 617 -41.29 16.91 -13.70
N LEU A 618 -41.71 16.62 -14.93
CA LEU A 618 -43.10 16.44 -15.29
C LEU A 618 -43.55 14.99 -14.97
N PRO A 619 -44.86 14.71 -14.85
CA PRO A 619 -45.36 13.37 -14.55
C PRO A 619 -45.00 12.29 -15.58
N ASN A 620 -44.54 12.69 -16.78
CA ASN A 620 -44.05 11.83 -17.86
C ASN A 620 -42.51 11.68 -17.85
N ASP A 621 -41.84 12.01 -16.74
CA ASP A 621 -40.38 12.02 -16.58
C ASP A 621 -39.61 12.95 -17.54
N GLU A 622 -40.30 13.86 -18.23
CA GLU A 622 -39.68 14.92 -19.00
C GLU A 622 -39.14 16.02 -18.07
N ILE A 623 -37.92 16.48 -18.37
CA ILE A 623 -37.26 17.56 -17.62
C ILE A 623 -37.62 18.90 -18.25
N LEU A 624 -38.28 19.77 -17.49
CA LEU A 624 -38.55 21.14 -17.93
C LEU A 624 -37.35 22.03 -17.61
N LEU A 625 -36.54 22.32 -18.64
CA LEU A 625 -35.43 23.28 -18.56
C LEU A 625 -35.96 24.70 -18.81
N ARG A 626 -36.22 25.45 -17.73
CA ARG A 626 -36.49 26.89 -17.80
C ARG A 626 -35.70 27.63 -16.72
N PRO A 627 -35.44 28.94 -16.88
CA PRO A 627 -34.85 29.74 -15.83
C PRO A 627 -35.70 29.67 -14.56
N GLY A 628 -35.11 29.09 -13.52
CA GLY A 628 -35.70 28.96 -12.20
C GLY A 628 -34.91 29.76 -11.16
N ARG A 629 -35.39 29.74 -9.93
CA ARG A 629 -34.64 30.31 -8.79
C ARG A 629 -34.97 29.62 -7.49
N ILE A 630 -33.98 29.45 -6.63
CA ILE A 630 -34.20 29.20 -5.21
C ILE A 630 -34.38 30.56 -4.55
N HIS A 631 -35.57 30.83 -4.01
CA HIS A 631 -35.91 32.13 -3.40
C HIS A 631 -35.81 32.11 -1.88
N SER A 632 -36.01 30.93 -1.27
CA SER A 632 -35.81 30.68 0.15
C SER A 632 -35.23 29.29 0.38
N ALA A 633 -34.63 29.09 1.54
CA ALA A 633 -34.21 27.78 2.03
C ALA A 633 -34.40 27.72 3.54
N THR A 634 -34.82 26.56 4.04
CA THR A 634 -34.83 26.25 5.48
C THR A 634 -33.73 25.25 5.75
N ILE A 635 -32.78 25.57 6.63
CA ILE A 635 -31.62 24.72 6.92
C ILE A 635 -31.66 24.37 8.40
N ASN A 636 -31.68 23.07 8.71
CA ASN A 636 -31.68 22.59 10.07
C ASN A 636 -30.23 22.37 10.51
N VAL A 637 -29.77 23.18 11.46
CA VAL A 637 -28.41 23.11 12.01
C VAL A 637 -28.42 22.47 13.40
N ILE A 638 -27.33 21.79 13.72
CA ILE A 638 -27.05 21.21 15.04
C ILE A 638 -25.74 21.81 15.55
N ASP A 639 -25.71 22.22 16.81
CA ASP A 639 -24.52 22.71 17.52
C ASP A 639 -23.62 23.65 16.68
N SER A 640 -24.24 24.56 15.91
CA SER A 640 -23.54 25.41 14.94
C SER A 640 -23.41 26.86 15.41
N GLU A 641 -22.35 27.53 14.98
CA GLU A 641 -21.98 28.89 15.40
C GLU A 641 -21.88 29.89 14.24
N SER A 642 -21.65 29.40 13.03
CA SER A 642 -21.54 30.24 11.82
C SER A 642 -22.14 29.52 10.63
N ILE A 643 -22.94 30.24 9.84
CA ILE A 643 -23.48 29.76 8.57
C ILE A 643 -23.72 30.95 7.65
N ALA A 644 -23.37 30.78 6.38
CA ALA A 644 -23.68 31.69 5.30
C ALA A 644 -24.34 30.92 4.16
N VAL A 645 -25.32 31.56 3.53
CA VAL A 645 -26.18 30.90 2.54
C VAL A 645 -26.27 31.77 1.30
N GLY A 646 -26.06 31.15 0.14
CA GLY A 646 -26.23 31.75 -1.17
C GLY A 646 -27.04 30.82 -2.07
N ALA A 647 -27.55 31.35 -3.17
CA ALA A 647 -28.20 30.53 -4.20
C ALA A 647 -28.07 31.18 -5.57
N ASN A 648 -28.36 30.39 -6.61
CA ASN A 648 -28.44 30.85 -8.00
C ASN A 648 -27.11 31.50 -8.50
N GLY A 649 -25.96 31.04 -7.99
CA GLY A 649 -24.64 31.61 -8.32
C GLY A 649 -24.33 32.95 -7.63
N GLY A 650 -25.21 33.47 -6.77
CA GLY A 650 -24.96 34.68 -6.00
C GLY A 650 -24.02 34.45 -4.81
N THR A 651 -23.31 35.50 -4.38
CA THR A 651 -22.42 35.45 -3.21
C THR A 651 -23.20 35.09 -1.95
N PRO A 652 -22.78 34.05 -1.20
CA PRO A 652 -23.40 33.69 0.08
C PRO A 652 -23.36 34.83 1.10
N LYS A 653 -24.44 35.00 1.85
CA LYS A 653 -24.54 36.02 2.91
C LYS A 653 -24.58 35.35 4.28
N ASN A 654 -23.91 35.97 5.25
CA ASN A 654 -23.97 35.55 6.65
C ASN A 654 -25.41 35.53 7.15
N VAL A 655 -25.78 34.47 7.87
CA VAL A 655 -27.08 34.37 8.54
C VAL A 655 -26.84 34.42 10.04
N PRO A 656 -27.20 35.53 10.72
CA PRO A 656 -26.96 35.65 12.15
C PRO A 656 -27.66 34.54 12.95
N LEU A 657 -26.88 33.79 13.73
CA LEU A 657 -27.39 32.76 14.65
C LEU A 657 -27.58 33.29 16.08
N LEU A 658 -26.97 34.43 16.39
CA LEU A 658 -27.06 35.12 17.67
C LEU A 658 -28.51 35.57 17.93
N LYS A 659 -29.00 35.30 19.13
CA LYS A 659 -30.33 35.72 19.60
C LYS A 659 -30.20 36.83 20.63
N ALA A 660 -31.23 37.67 20.72
CA ALA A 660 -31.28 38.72 21.75
C ALA A 660 -31.29 38.17 23.20
N THR A 661 -31.66 36.91 23.38
CA THR A 661 -31.65 36.20 24.68
C THR A 661 -30.30 35.60 25.03
N ASP A 662 -29.32 35.65 24.13
CA ASP A 662 -28.00 35.09 24.41
C ASP A 662 -27.24 35.98 25.40
N PRO A 663 -26.40 35.38 26.28
CA PRO A 663 -25.67 36.13 27.29
C PRO A 663 -24.75 37.17 26.65
N VAL A 664 -24.86 38.41 27.14
CA VAL A 664 -23.96 39.50 26.76
C VAL A 664 -22.64 39.31 27.51
N GLY A 665 -21.51 39.30 26.80
CA GLY A 665 -20.18 39.13 27.38
C GLY A 665 -19.73 37.67 27.57
N ALA A 666 -20.44 36.70 26.99
CA ALA A 666 -19.98 35.32 26.90
C ALA A 666 -19.98 34.86 25.43
N PRO A 667 -19.20 33.81 25.07
CA PRO A 667 -19.23 33.23 23.74
C PRO A 667 -20.66 32.83 23.35
N MET A 668 -20.98 32.99 22.07
CA MET A 668 -22.31 32.62 21.57
C MET A 668 -22.54 31.12 21.79
N PRO A 669 -23.58 30.71 22.53
CA PRO A 669 -23.84 29.29 22.70
C PRO A 669 -24.24 28.68 21.36
N ARG A 670 -23.71 27.48 21.10
CA ARG A 670 -23.97 26.70 19.88
C ARG A 670 -25.47 26.54 19.64
N LYS A 671 -25.90 26.65 18.39
CA LYS A 671 -27.33 26.65 18.02
C LYS A 671 -27.76 25.35 17.36
N THR A 672 -28.83 24.77 17.89
CA THR A 672 -29.60 23.70 17.27
C THR A 672 -30.99 24.23 16.94
N GLN A 673 -31.24 24.57 15.68
CA GLN A 673 -32.50 25.19 15.24
C GLN A 673 -32.70 25.12 13.71
N ALA A 674 -33.91 25.44 13.27
CA ALA A 674 -34.21 25.71 11.87
C ALA A 674 -33.85 27.16 11.52
N VAL A 675 -33.03 27.34 10.49
CA VAL A 675 -32.59 28.64 9.97
C VAL A 675 -33.27 28.88 8.63
N ARG A 676 -34.20 29.83 8.58
CA ARG A 676 -34.89 30.19 7.34
C ARG A 676 -34.25 31.40 6.69
N VAL A 677 -33.80 31.23 5.45
CA VAL A 677 -33.20 32.28 4.62
C VAL A 677 -34.17 32.62 3.49
N VAL A 678 -34.44 33.91 3.28
CA VAL A 678 -35.38 34.42 2.28
C VAL A 678 -34.72 35.51 1.44
N GLY A 679 -35.27 35.77 0.26
CA GLY A 679 -34.84 36.90 -0.57
C GLY A 679 -33.54 36.64 -1.33
N MET A 680 -33.29 35.39 -1.73
CA MET A 680 -32.16 35.04 -2.58
C MET A 680 -32.47 35.42 -4.05
N PRO A 681 -31.75 36.41 -4.63
CA PRO A 681 -32.02 36.89 -5.99
C PRO A 681 -31.37 35.98 -7.05
N GLY A 682 -31.60 36.31 -8.32
CA GLY A 682 -31.08 35.57 -9.48
C GLY A 682 -32.12 34.64 -10.09
N MET A 683 -32.10 34.50 -11.41
CA MET A 683 -32.78 33.43 -12.14
C MET A 683 -31.74 32.76 -13.04
N THR A 684 -31.62 31.44 -12.94
CA THR A 684 -30.68 30.65 -13.73
C THR A 684 -31.33 29.33 -14.11
N VAL A 685 -30.86 28.73 -15.19
CA VAL A 685 -31.17 27.33 -15.48
C VAL A 685 -30.40 26.47 -14.49
N GLY A 686 -31.06 25.51 -13.87
CA GLY A 686 -30.46 24.64 -12.85
C GLY A 686 -29.96 25.39 -11.61
N PRO A 687 -30.83 26.14 -10.88
CA PRO A 687 -30.40 26.85 -9.68
C PRO A 687 -29.81 25.89 -8.64
N THR A 688 -28.73 26.32 -7.98
CA THR A 688 -28.04 25.59 -6.90
C THR A 688 -28.14 26.37 -5.58
N LEU A 689 -28.11 25.64 -4.46
CA LEU A 689 -27.99 26.20 -3.11
C LEU A 689 -26.54 26.05 -2.65
N THR A 690 -25.97 27.11 -2.10
CA THR A 690 -24.62 27.10 -1.50
C THR A 690 -24.72 27.35 0.00
N ILE A 691 -24.19 26.42 0.79
CA ILE A 691 -24.03 26.56 2.24
C ILE A 691 -22.54 26.63 2.53
N THR A 692 -22.12 27.70 3.21
CA THR A 692 -20.73 28.02 3.51
C THR A 692 -20.66 28.81 4.82
N GLN A 693 -19.58 29.54 5.04
CA GLN A 693 -19.38 30.47 6.14
C GLN A 693 -18.62 31.70 5.64
N THR A 694 -18.89 32.87 6.21
CA THR A 694 -18.11 34.10 5.99
C THR A 694 -17.12 34.40 7.12
N ARG A 695 -17.26 33.67 8.23
CA ARG A 695 -16.36 33.70 9.39
C ARG A 695 -16.26 32.28 9.96
N PRO A 696 -15.16 31.92 10.63
CA PRO A 696 -15.03 30.62 11.29
C PRO A 696 -16.13 30.39 12.32
N GLY A 697 -16.44 29.12 12.54
CA GLY A 697 -17.35 28.66 13.59
C GLY A 697 -17.71 27.21 13.35
N ARG A 698 -18.14 26.49 14.39
CA ARG A 698 -18.61 25.10 14.20
C ARG A 698 -19.81 25.07 13.25
N LEU A 699 -19.89 24.02 12.42
CA LEU A 699 -21.01 23.82 11.49
C LEU A 699 -21.34 22.34 11.36
N ARG A 700 -22.61 22.05 11.59
CA ARG A 700 -23.23 20.76 11.28
C ARG A 700 -24.63 21.01 10.76
N VAL A 701 -24.84 20.67 9.49
CA VAL A 701 -26.13 20.74 8.82
C VAL A 701 -26.74 19.35 8.88
N ARG A 702 -27.93 19.22 9.48
CA ARG A 702 -28.67 17.95 9.53
C ARG A 702 -29.41 17.69 8.22
N ASP A 703 -30.13 18.70 7.74
CA ASP A 703 -30.90 18.64 6.51
C ASP A 703 -31.24 20.06 6.04
N TYR A 704 -31.66 20.19 4.78
CA TYR A 704 -32.16 21.47 4.27
C TYR A 704 -33.30 21.29 3.26
N THR A 705 -34.15 22.30 3.15
CA THR A 705 -35.28 22.34 2.22
C THR A 705 -35.19 23.63 1.40
N PRO A 706 -34.74 23.56 0.14
CA PRO A 706 -34.75 24.70 -0.77
C PRO A 706 -36.13 24.90 -1.38
N GLU A 707 -36.67 26.10 -1.25
CA GLU A 707 -37.91 26.54 -1.89
C GLU A 707 -37.56 27.13 -3.27
N ALA A 708 -37.68 26.29 -4.30
CA ALA A 708 -37.33 26.61 -5.66
C ALA A 708 -38.58 26.88 -6.52
N LYS A 709 -38.56 28.00 -7.26
CA LYS A 709 -39.49 28.28 -8.35
C LYS A 709 -38.84 27.80 -9.65
N LEU A 710 -39.11 26.54 -10.00
CA LEU A 710 -38.57 25.82 -11.15
C LEU A 710 -39.51 25.84 -12.34
#